data_AF-A0A6G8F1V8-F1
#
_entry.id   AF-A0A6G8F1V8-F1
#
_cell.length_a   1.000
_cell.length_b   1.000
_cell.length_c   1.000
_cell.angle_alpha   90.00
_cell.angle_beta   90.00
_cell.angle_gamma   90.00
#
_symmetry.space_group_name_H-M   'P 1'
#
loop_
_entity.id
_entity.type
_entity.pdbx_description
1 polymer ?
#
loop_
_entity_poly.entity_id
_entity_poly.type
_entity_poly.pdbx_seq_one_letter_code
_entity_poly.pdbx_strand_id
1 'polypeptide(L)'
;MVVTQKPETALLLSSAKVEVDGKGGRFTIEVQANVKYTVSIAAQYAGWLKQVPADNTRGLTRSVVTFEANGNATGNFREGEIVFTSPEGVSETVHVYQKVDDTIVLSDNEIYVSSMAGTLQVNVSSYVDFDYSITSGGDWLHKADTRSMSTHTVCFSYDAYGNTQENRMATVEFRGVHGTTEVLTVYQTYKGAVVIDSKVMDISAAGGTMSIKYSANRAMDVRVPEWISIVNGLEGKTRSMELYELWVDIAPNMEKEARSGVIEFVDRSTGEVLDRVTVTQEELRFTCTSSLKDGDFTDARTHTFTIEVTTNGDCTVELPDVVTSLGDNKYQIKGNTSMSESTLCHVNVLVNGRNMKSYPIRRTSVQTPNIGVTDNTVSYNGGDVTVAVKCNSDMKCVVSGSPQWLKYKGSNIDNAGDYEYFFFNVAANDLPAERSAVITFSTAGGKWTGKATVTQTANHTGVEAENKVSLTEPGSLAGKMKEEELLIMEDLSLAGNINSSDMATIRKMATEGKLKVLDLSNATLKADGNVRTDNTIGDKAFAETKLEVVKLPATVTKMGTGVFSGAAVKYVKLPAALTVMGGSCFNGCPNLNEMEFPATLKEIPYYTCINTPVFAKVTLHNGLEKIGEAAFARSFGENSQNMMTELTIPETVKEIGNAAFVGTRIKTLTIPASVTSVGRTAFDYCTQLTDVVFEGTLTSLPRRIFCNCSSLESIRFPKGLKVIEDEALYFTSILDLVIPEGVEEIGKSACERTGIRSITLPATLRKIGDNAFAWHGTMGTCKTIVLPAGVEEIGRRPFLGCEFTALDCRMTTPPALSAELFSSSFDYSKCTLYVPVGCADKYRKANYWNKFTNIIEK
;
A
#
# COMPACT_ATOMS: atom_id res chain seq x y z
N MET A 1 -57.60 -30.04 -29.20
CA MET A 1 -56.60 -30.76 -30.02
C MET A 1 -55.86 -29.71 -30.82
N VAL A 2 -54.66 -29.31 -30.37
CA VAL A 2 -53.82 -28.35 -31.10
C VAL A 2 -52.93 -29.18 -32.02
N VAL A 3 -53.10 -28.99 -33.33
CA VAL A 3 -52.22 -29.57 -34.34
C VAL A 3 -51.13 -28.54 -34.60
N THR A 4 -49.91 -28.82 -34.15
CA THR A 4 -48.74 -27.98 -34.43
C THR A 4 -48.12 -28.44 -35.75
N GLN A 5 -48.20 -27.59 -36.78
CA GLN A 5 -47.51 -27.80 -38.06
C GLN A 5 -45.99 -27.63 -37.83
N LYS A 6 -45.18 -28.65 -38.16
CA LYS A 6 -43.72 -28.52 -38.16
C LYS A 6 -43.28 -27.64 -39.35
N PRO A 7 -42.27 -26.77 -39.20
CA PRO A 7 -41.73 -25.99 -40.31
C PRO A 7 -41.25 -26.89 -41.46
N GLU A 8 -41.46 -26.45 -42.70
CA GLU A 8 -41.05 -27.16 -43.92
C GLU A 8 -39.51 -27.37 -43.98
N THR A 9 -38.75 -26.47 -43.36
CA THR A 9 -37.29 -26.51 -43.21
C THR A 9 -36.88 -26.15 -41.78
N ALA A 10 -36.11 -27.01 -41.11
CA ALA A 10 -35.67 -26.83 -39.73
C ALA A 10 -34.20 -27.24 -39.58
N LEU A 11 -33.43 -26.35 -38.95
CA LEU A 11 -32.05 -26.52 -38.53
C LEU A 11 -32.00 -26.09 -37.07
N LEU A 12 -31.67 -27.01 -36.16
CA LEU A 12 -31.63 -26.75 -34.72
C LEU A 12 -30.31 -27.24 -34.14
N LEU A 13 -29.69 -26.41 -33.31
CA LEU A 13 -28.42 -26.70 -32.65
C LEU A 13 -28.66 -27.05 -31.18
N SER A 14 -27.87 -27.95 -30.62
CA SER A 14 -27.93 -28.31 -29.19
C SER A 14 -27.56 -27.14 -28.27
N SER A 15 -26.80 -26.17 -28.78
CA SER A 15 -26.48 -24.94 -28.07
C SER A 15 -26.16 -23.80 -29.04
N ALA A 16 -26.63 -22.60 -28.72
CA ALA A 16 -26.24 -21.35 -29.38
C ALA A 16 -24.97 -20.72 -28.75
N LYS A 17 -24.49 -21.29 -27.64
CA LYS A 17 -23.33 -20.80 -26.87
C LYS A 17 -22.43 -21.95 -26.43
N VAL A 18 -21.12 -21.81 -26.59
CA VAL A 18 -20.13 -22.73 -26.02
C VAL A 18 -19.06 -21.95 -25.29
N GLU A 19 -18.68 -22.42 -24.10
CA GLU A 19 -17.55 -21.89 -23.33
C GLU A 19 -16.40 -22.88 -23.36
N VAL A 20 -15.18 -22.40 -23.60
CA VAL A 20 -13.95 -23.19 -23.68
C VAL A 20 -12.93 -22.63 -22.69
N ASP A 21 -12.18 -23.54 -22.06
CA ASP A 21 -11.13 -23.24 -21.10
C ASP A 21 -10.00 -22.37 -21.72
N GLY A 22 -9.32 -21.57 -20.89
CA GLY A 22 -8.16 -20.77 -21.28
C GLY A 22 -7.01 -21.60 -21.86
N LYS A 23 -6.87 -22.87 -21.47
CA LYS A 23 -5.92 -23.83 -22.05
C LYS A 23 -6.34 -24.36 -23.42
N GLY A 24 -7.58 -24.12 -23.83
CA GLY A 24 -8.19 -24.66 -25.05
C GLY A 24 -8.74 -26.08 -24.84
N GLY A 25 -9.30 -26.66 -25.89
CA GLY A 25 -9.92 -27.98 -25.81
C GLY A 25 -10.87 -28.29 -26.97
N ARG A 26 -11.41 -29.52 -26.99
CA ARG A 26 -12.40 -29.97 -27.97
C ARG A 26 -13.80 -29.87 -27.41
N PHE A 27 -14.76 -29.51 -28.27
CA PHE A 27 -16.18 -29.48 -27.94
C PHE A 27 -17.03 -29.93 -29.13
N THR A 28 -18.29 -30.27 -28.87
CA THR A 28 -19.22 -30.80 -29.87
C THR A 28 -20.52 -30.02 -29.91
N ILE A 29 -21.14 -29.95 -31.09
CA ILE A 29 -22.48 -29.42 -31.31
C ILE A 29 -23.32 -30.54 -31.93
N GLU A 30 -24.43 -30.92 -31.29
CA GLU A 30 -25.41 -31.79 -31.95
C GLU A 30 -26.30 -30.96 -32.86
N VAL A 31 -26.48 -31.41 -34.10
CA VAL A 31 -27.32 -30.76 -35.10
C VAL A 31 -28.51 -31.65 -35.41
N GLN A 32 -29.71 -31.09 -35.24
CA GLN A 32 -30.97 -31.68 -35.69
C GLN A 32 -31.46 -30.90 -36.90
N ALA A 33 -31.34 -31.47 -38.09
CA ALA A 33 -31.75 -30.82 -39.34
C ALA A 33 -32.59 -31.78 -40.20
N ASN A 34 -33.62 -31.26 -40.86
CA ASN A 34 -34.32 -31.97 -41.96
C ASN A 34 -33.89 -31.46 -43.36
N VAL A 35 -32.93 -30.53 -43.41
CA VAL A 35 -32.30 -29.96 -44.61
C VAL A 35 -30.78 -30.18 -44.58
N LYS A 36 -30.14 -30.11 -45.75
CA LYS A 36 -28.67 -30.11 -45.81
C LYS A 36 -28.13 -28.79 -45.27
N TYR A 37 -26.94 -28.80 -44.66
CA TYR A 37 -26.29 -27.59 -44.15
C TYR A 37 -24.78 -27.64 -44.38
N THR A 38 -24.16 -26.45 -44.39
CA THR A 38 -22.72 -26.25 -44.35
C THR A 38 -22.32 -25.59 -43.03
N VAL A 39 -21.08 -25.79 -42.61
CA VAL A 39 -20.50 -25.15 -41.41
C VAL A 39 -19.43 -24.19 -41.88
N SER A 40 -19.43 -22.98 -41.36
CA SER A 40 -18.43 -21.96 -41.68
C SER A 40 -17.92 -21.26 -40.42
N ILE A 41 -16.63 -20.94 -40.43
CA ILE A 41 -15.96 -20.17 -39.39
C ILE A 41 -15.31 -18.98 -40.11
N ALA A 42 -15.63 -17.76 -39.70
CA ALA A 42 -15.08 -16.56 -40.34
C ALA A 42 -13.55 -16.54 -40.25
N ALA A 43 -12.87 -16.02 -41.28
CA ALA A 43 -11.40 -16.04 -41.38
C ALA A 43 -10.69 -15.43 -40.16
N GLN A 44 -11.32 -14.44 -39.50
CA GLN A 44 -10.83 -13.81 -38.28
C GLN A 44 -10.77 -14.74 -37.05
N TYR A 45 -11.52 -15.85 -37.04
CA TYR A 45 -11.53 -16.84 -35.96
C TYR A 45 -10.71 -18.10 -36.29
N ALA A 46 -10.33 -18.31 -37.56
CA ALA A 46 -9.61 -19.50 -38.03
C ALA A 46 -8.22 -19.70 -37.40
N GLY A 47 -7.66 -18.64 -36.77
CA GLY A 47 -6.39 -18.73 -36.03
C GLY A 47 -6.47 -19.48 -34.70
N TRP A 48 -7.68 -19.64 -34.12
CA TRP A 48 -7.84 -20.32 -32.83
C TRP A 48 -9.03 -21.26 -32.75
N LEU A 49 -9.99 -21.21 -33.69
CA LEU A 49 -11.09 -22.17 -33.82
C LEU A 49 -11.00 -22.92 -35.15
N LYS A 50 -11.20 -24.24 -35.13
CA LYS A 50 -11.31 -25.06 -36.34
C LYS A 50 -12.26 -26.24 -36.15
N GLN A 51 -12.94 -26.63 -37.23
CA GLN A 51 -13.70 -27.88 -37.28
C GLN A 51 -12.74 -29.07 -37.44
N VAL A 52 -12.98 -30.15 -36.69
CA VAL A 52 -12.16 -31.37 -36.75
C VAL A 52 -13.01 -32.58 -37.18
N PRO A 53 -12.41 -33.59 -37.86
CA PRO A 53 -13.14 -34.81 -38.23
C PRO A 53 -13.70 -35.53 -37.01
N ALA A 54 -14.92 -36.06 -37.10
CA ALA A 54 -15.57 -36.79 -36.00
C ALA A 54 -14.89 -38.14 -35.73
N ASP A 55 -14.75 -38.52 -34.46
CA ASP A 55 -14.39 -39.88 -34.07
C ASP A 55 -15.60 -40.80 -34.36
N ASN A 56 -15.40 -41.80 -35.24
CA ASN A 56 -16.45 -42.69 -35.70
C ASN A 56 -17.17 -43.40 -34.54
N THR A 57 -18.36 -42.95 -34.17
CA THR A 57 -19.25 -43.67 -33.23
C THR A 57 -20.36 -44.37 -34.01
N ARG A 58 -20.44 -45.70 -33.87
CA ARG A 58 -21.46 -46.54 -34.49
C ARG A 58 -22.77 -46.41 -33.70
N GLY A 59 -23.70 -45.56 -34.16
CA GLY A 59 -25.05 -45.43 -33.59
C GLY A 59 -25.96 -44.51 -34.41
N LEU A 60 -27.26 -44.78 -34.42
CA LEU A 60 -28.27 -44.17 -35.29
C LEU A 60 -28.59 -42.69 -34.97
N THR A 61 -28.36 -41.84 -35.97
CA THR A 61 -28.98 -40.53 -36.30
C THR A 61 -29.11 -39.44 -35.22
N ARG A 62 -27.98 -38.83 -34.86
CA ARG A 62 -27.82 -37.38 -34.62
C ARG A 62 -26.50 -36.94 -35.23
N SER A 63 -26.47 -35.83 -35.98
CA SER A 63 -25.22 -35.33 -36.58
C SER A 63 -24.45 -34.55 -35.53
N VAL A 64 -23.40 -35.14 -34.97
CA VAL A 64 -22.49 -34.46 -34.03
C VAL A 64 -21.34 -33.84 -34.81
N VAL A 65 -21.13 -32.53 -34.67
CA VAL A 65 -20.01 -31.81 -35.29
C VAL A 65 -19.03 -31.39 -34.21
N THR A 66 -17.75 -31.73 -34.40
CA THR A 66 -16.68 -31.49 -33.41
C THR A 66 -15.79 -30.32 -33.83
N PHE A 67 -15.41 -29.51 -32.84
CA PHE A 67 -14.53 -28.36 -32.99
C PHE A 67 -13.39 -28.42 -31.98
N GLU A 68 -12.28 -27.77 -32.32
CA GLU A 68 -11.11 -27.62 -31.45
C GLU A 68 -10.75 -26.14 -31.32
N ALA A 69 -10.58 -25.68 -30.08
CA ALA A 69 -10.11 -24.34 -29.77
C ALA A 69 -8.67 -24.40 -29.22
N ASN A 70 -7.77 -23.59 -29.78
CA ASN A 70 -6.39 -23.45 -29.30
C ASN A 70 -6.35 -22.70 -27.95
N GLY A 71 -5.34 -22.94 -27.12
CA GLY A 71 -5.13 -22.21 -25.86
C GLY A 71 -4.93 -20.70 -26.06
N ASN A 72 -5.28 -19.92 -25.04
CA ASN A 72 -5.19 -18.47 -24.99
C ASN A 72 -4.05 -18.01 -24.08
N ALA A 73 -2.85 -17.85 -24.65
CA ALA A 73 -1.65 -17.46 -23.90
C ALA A 73 -1.59 -15.97 -23.50
N THR A 74 -2.56 -15.15 -23.91
CA THR A 74 -2.50 -13.68 -23.79
C THR A 74 -3.29 -13.09 -22.62
N GLY A 75 -4.02 -13.91 -21.85
CA GLY A 75 -4.74 -13.47 -20.65
C GLY A 75 -5.96 -12.56 -20.88
N ASN A 76 -6.35 -12.27 -22.12
CA ASN A 76 -7.52 -11.46 -22.46
C ASN A 76 -8.70 -12.33 -22.92
N PHE A 77 -9.93 -11.96 -22.55
CA PHE A 77 -11.15 -12.61 -23.05
C PHE A 77 -11.24 -12.52 -24.59
N ARG A 78 -11.64 -13.64 -25.23
CA ARG A 78 -11.88 -13.67 -26.68
C ARG A 78 -13.12 -14.48 -27.04
N GLU A 79 -13.83 -14.02 -28.07
CA GLU A 79 -15.04 -14.65 -28.60
C GLU A 79 -14.90 -14.95 -30.10
N GLY A 80 -15.62 -15.96 -30.58
CA GLY A 80 -15.67 -16.38 -31.98
C GLY A 80 -17.02 -16.96 -32.35
N GLU A 81 -17.29 -17.10 -33.65
CA GLU A 81 -18.58 -17.55 -34.16
C GLU A 81 -18.43 -18.72 -35.13
N ILE A 82 -19.36 -19.67 -35.05
CA ILE A 82 -19.52 -20.80 -35.96
C ILE A 82 -20.93 -20.74 -36.54
N VAL A 83 -21.06 -20.64 -37.86
CA VAL A 83 -22.36 -20.49 -38.54
C VAL A 83 -22.70 -21.75 -39.33
N PHE A 84 -23.88 -22.30 -39.07
CA PHE A 84 -24.49 -23.41 -39.79
C PHE A 84 -25.52 -22.84 -40.77
N THR A 85 -25.39 -23.10 -42.07
CA THR A 85 -26.26 -22.50 -43.10
C THR A 85 -26.84 -23.56 -44.03
N SER A 86 -28.15 -23.50 -44.29
CA SER A 86 -28.82 -24.33 -45.30
C SER A 86 -28.84 -23.64 -46.68
N PRO A 87 -28.89 -24.38 -47.80
CA PRO A 87 -29.04 -23.81 -49.15
C PRO A 87 -30.28 -22.92 -49.32
N GLU A 88 -31.30 -23.14 -48.51
CA GLU A 88 -32.58 -22.43 -48.51
C GLU A 88 -32.55 -21.13 -47.68
N GLY A 89 -31.39 -20.76 -47.11
CA GLY A 89 -31.18 -19.49 -46.41
C GLY A 89 -31.45 -19.52 -44.90
N VAL A 90 -31.71 -20.70 -44.32
CA VAL A 90 -31.85 -20.86 -42.87
C VAL A 90 -30.46 -20.96 -42.24
N SER A 91 -30.15 -20.11 -41.27
CA SER A 91 -28.86 -20.08 -40.59
C SER A 91 -28.99 -20.07 -39.08
N GLU A 92 -28.13 -20.83 -38.40
CA GLU A 92 -28.01 -20.85 -36.94
C GLU A 92 -26.54 -20.60 -36.55
N THR A 93 -26.32 -19.82 -35.49
CA THR A 93 -24.98 -19.39 -35.06
C THR A 93 -24.67 -19.90 -33.65
N VAL A 94 -23.45 -20.41 -33.46
CA VAL A 94 -22.88 -20.74 -32.16
C VAL A 94 -21.82 -19.70 -31.81
N HIS A 95 -22.01 -19.00 -30.69
CA HIS A 95 -21.00 -18.12 -30.11
C HIS A 95 -20.08 -18.93 -29.18
N VAL A 96 -18.77 -18.89 -29.45
CA VAL A 96 -17.74 -19.61 -28.69
C VAL A 96 -16.91 -18.61 -27.88
N TYR A 97 -16.90 -18.78 -26.57
CA TYR A 97 -16.22 -17.91 -25.62
C TYR A 97 -15.03 -18.64 -24.98
N GLN A 98 -13.86 -18.00 -24.91
CA GLN A 98 -12.68 -18.58 -24.26
C GLN A 98 -12.19 -17.72 -23.09
N LYS A 99 -12.17 -18.31 -21.88
CA LYS A 99 -11.92 -17.62 -20.60
C LYS A 99 -10.42 -17.46 -20.24
N VAL A 100 -10.15 -16.61 -19.25
CA VAL A 100 -8.86 -16.33 -18.57
C VAL A 100 -8.68 -17.30 -17.37
N ASP A 101 -7.46 -17.57 -16.91
CA ASP A 101 -7.21 -18.38 -15.69
C ASP A 101 -8.04 -17.85 -14.49
N ASP A 102 -8.77 -18.75 -13.85
CA ASP A 102 -9.76 -18.46 -12.81
C ASP A 102 -9.14 -17.79 -11.58
N THR A 103 -9.63 -16.60 -11.19
CA THR A 103 -9.17 -15.89 -9.97
C THR A 103 -10.35 -15.35 -9.16
N ILE A 104 -10.29 -15.56 -7.83
CA ILE A 104 -11.16 -14.94 -6.82
C ILE A 104 -10.23 -14.17 -5.88
N VAL A 105 -10.57 -12.92 -5.56
CA VAL A 105 -9.83 -12.09 -4.60
C VAL A 105 -10.82 -11.48 -3.62
N LEU A 106 -10.59 -11.68 -2.33
CA LEU A 106 -11.35 -11.07 -1.24
C LEU A 106 -10.70 -9.74 -0.84
N SER A 107 -11.48 -8.75 -0.40
CA SER A 107 -10.92 -7.52 0.17
C SER A 107 -10.09 -7.79 1.42
N ASP A 108 -10.52 -8.76 2.23
CA ASP A 108 -9.92 -9.17 3.48
C ASP A 108 -10.10 -10.69 3.66
N ASN A 109 -9.04 -11.37 4.08
CA ASN A 109 -9.09 -12.82 4.37
C ASN A 109 -9.34 -13.09 5.87
N GLU A 110 -9.26 -12.07 6.72
CA GLU A 110 -9.56 -12.13 8.16
C GLU A 110 -10.33 -10.88 8.61
N ILE A 111 -11.44 -11.06 9.34
CA ILE A 111 -12.30 -9.96 9.81
C ILE A 111 -12.66 -10.14 11.30
N TYR A 112 -12.55 -9.05 12.07
CA TYR A 112 -12.94 -9.02 13.48
C TYR A 112 -14.27 -8.27 13.65
N VAL A 113 -15.25 -8.88 14.33
CA VAL A 113 -16.61 -8.33 14.50
C VAL A 113 -17.00 -8.12 15.96
N SER A 114 -17.94 -7.19 16.17
CA SER A 114 -18.40 -6.76 17.49
C SER A 114 -19.15 -7.88 18.25
N SER A 115 -19.15 -7.80 19.57
CA SER A 115 -19.98 -8.65 20.46
C SER A 115 -21.49 -8.39 20.35
N MET A 116 -21.90 -7.25 19.80
CA MET A 116 -23.31 -6.94 19.52
C MET A 116 -23.70 -7.53 18.17
N ALA A 117 -24.97 -7.91 17.99
CA ALA A 117 -25.45 -8.35 16.68
C ALA A 117 -25.20 -7.26 15.64
N GLY A 118 -24.76 -7.65 14.45
CA GLY A 118 -24.39 -6.71 13.41
C GLY A 118 -24.29 -7.37 12.04
N THR A 119 -23.81 -6.59 11.08
CA THR A 119 -23.55 -7.06 9.71
C THR A 119 -22.12 -6.76 9.33
N LEU A 120 -21.51 -7.65 8.54
CA LEU A 120 -20.22 -7.44 7.89
C LEU A 120 -20.38 -7.60 6.38
N GLN A 121 -19.60 -6.85 5.62
CA GLN A 121 -19.60 -6.88 4.16
C GLN A 121 -18.20 -7.27 3.69
N VAL A 122 -18.13 -8.20 2.73
CA VAL A 122 -16.88 -8.60 2.08
C VAL A 122 -17.00 -8.30 0.60
N ASN A 123 -16.07 -7.51 0.07
CA ASN A 123 -16.01 -7.27 -1.36
C ASN A 123 -15.25 -8.41 -2.02
N VAL A 124 -15.87 -9.02 -3.03
CA VAL A 124 -15.32 -10.13 -3.79
C VAL A 124 -15.11 -9.66 -5.22
N SER A 125 -13.85 -9.68 -5.67
CA SER A 125 -13.50 -9.47 -7.07
C SER A 125 -13.28 -10.83 -7.70
N SER A 126 -14.06 -11.18 -8.71
CA SER A 126 -13.89 -12.45 -9.41
C SER A 126 -14.11 -12.32 -10.91
N TYR A 127 -13.30 -13.06 -11.67
CA TYR A 127 -13.48 -13.26 -13.12
C TYR A 127 -14.36 -14.49 -13.43
N VAL A 128 -14.85 -15.17 -12.40
CA VAL A 128 -15.74 -16.33 -12.50
C VAL A 128 -16.95 -16.14 -11.60
N ASP A 129 -18.06 -16.82 -11.92
CA ASP A 129 -19.12 -17.00 -10.95
C ASP A 129 -18.56 -17.82 -9.77
N PHE A 130 -18.95 -17.44 -8.56
CA PHE A 130 -18.55 -18.14 -7.34
C PHE A 130 -19.77 -18.35 -6.46
N ASP A 131 -19.75 -19.46 -5.72
CA ASP A 131 -20.66 -19.70 -4.60
C ASP A 131 -19.86 -19.57 -3.29
N TYR A 132 -20.55 -19.41 -2.18
CA TYR A 132 -19.92 -19.35 -0.87
C TYR A 132 -20.72 -20.14 0.17
N SER A 133 -19.99 -20.80 1.06
CA SER A 133 -20.59 -21.59 2.15
C SER A 133 -19.87 -21.31 3.47
N ILE A 134 -20.65 -21.17 4.54
CA ILE A 134 -20.11 -21.06 5.89
C ILE A 134 -19.67 -22.46 6.29
N THR A 135 -18.36 -22.68 6.39
CA THR A 135 -17.75 -23.98 6.65
C THR A 135 -17.55 -24.24 8.14
N SER A 136 -17.51 -23.19 8.96
CA SER A 136 -17.56 -23.28 10.44
C SER A 136 -18.23 -22.03 11.05
N GLY A 137 -18.81 -22.14 12.25
CA GLY A 137 -19.45 -21.02 12.97
C GLY A 137 -20.85 -20.61 12.48
N GLY A 138 -21.54 -21.50 11.76
CA GLY A 138 -22.90 -21.28 11.24
C GLY A 138 -24.01 -21.25 12.30
N ASP A 139 -23.67 -21.45 13.57
CA ASP A 139 -24.54 -21.27 14.73
C ASP A 139 -24.70 -19.80 15.15
N TRP A 140 -23.81 -18.91 14.68
CA TRP A 140 -23.84 -17.48 15.03
C TRP A 140 -23.52 -16.53 13.88
N LEU A 141 -22.92 -17.01 12.78
CA LEU A 141 -22.75 -16.27 11.54
C LEU A 141 -23.76 -16.78 10.50
N HIS A 142 -24.50 -15.86 9.89
CA HIS A 142 -25.61 -16.15 8.97
C HIS A 142 -25.44 -15.41 7.65
N LYS A 143 -25.93 -16.00 6.55
CA LYS A 143 -26.08 -15.27 5.28
C LYS A 143 -27.14 -14.18 5.47
N ALA A 144 -26.82 -12.93 5.14
CA ALA A 144 -27.78 -11.83 5.22
C ALA A 144 -28.54 -11.70 3.89
N ASP A 145 -29.87 -11.77 3.92
CA ASP A 145 -30.71 -11.55 2.75
C ASP A 145 -30.63 -10.08 2.29
N THR A 146 -29.96 -9.83 1.18
CA THR A 146 -30.04 -8.54 0.48
C THR A 146 -31.22 -8.58 -0.49
N ARG A 147 -32.03 -7.50 -0.53
CA ARG A 147 -33.16 -7.35 -1.48
C ARG A 147 -32.74 -7.29 -2.96
N SER A 148 -31.46 -7.47 -3.25
CA SER A 148 -30.86 -7.58 -4.57
C SER A 148 -29.58 -8.41 -4.43
N MET A 149 -29.44 -9.48 -5.21
CA MET A 149 -28.18 -10.22 -5.27
C MET A 149 -27.13 -9.34 -5.96
N SER A 150 -26.17 -8.81 -5.21
CA SER A 150 -24.93 -8.27 -5.78
C SER A 150 -23.84 -9.33 -5.74
N THR A 151 -23.29 -9.71 -6.89
CA THR A 151 -22.24 -10.74 -7.00
C THR A 151 -20.88 -10.31 -6.47
N HIS A 152 -20.68 -9.02 -6.16
CA HIS A 152 -19.37 -8.47 -5.78
C HIS A 152 -19.28 -8.00 -4.32
N THR A 153 -20.40 -8.02 -3.58
CA THR A 153 -20.43 -7.72 -2.14
C THR A 153 -21.28 -8.77 -1.46
N VAL A 154 -20.64 -9.60 -0.63
CA VAL A 154 -21.31 -10.63 0.14
C VAL A 154 -21.52 -10.12 1.56
N CYS A 155 -22.77 -10.13 2.02
CA CYS A 155 -23.16 -9.65 3.33
C CYS A 155 -23.43 -10.83 4.27
N PHE A 156 -22.84 -10.78 5.46
CA PHE A 156 -23.17 -11.70 6.55
C PHE A 156 -23.78 -10.91 7.70
N SER A 157 -24.75 -11.50 8.37
CA SER A 157 -25.22 -11.03 9.68
C SER A 157 -24.67 -11.96 10.74
N TYR A 158 -24.29 -11.41 11.88
CA TYR A 158 -23.81 -12.19 13.01
C TYR A 158 -24.63 -11.87 14.25
N ASP A 159 -24.92 -12.91 15.02
CA ASP A 159 -25.70 -12.80 16.24
C ASP A 159 -24.93 -12.10 17.34
N ALA A 160 -25.68 -11.52 18.27
CA ALA A 160 -25.11 -11.06 19.53
C ALA A 160 -24.49 -12.25 20.26
N TYR A 161 -23.46 -11.96 21.03
CA TYR A 161 -22.75 -12.96 21.81
C TYR A 161 -23.69 -13.69 22.79
N GLY A 162 -23.65 -15.03 22.80
CA GLY A 162 -24.42 -15.88 23.73
C GLY A 162 -23.77 -15.99 25.12
N ASN A 163 -24.49 -16.47 26.13
CA ASN A 163 -24.09 -16.45 27.55
C ASN A 163 -22.84 -17.30 27.95
N THR A 164 -21.98 -17.71 27.03
CA THR A 164 -20.79 -18.54 27.28
C THR A 164 -19.51 -17.81 26.87
N GLN A 165 -18.56 -17.65 27.80
CA GLN A 165 -17.33 -16.84 27.66
C GLN A 165 -16.20 -17.54 26.87
N GLU A 166 -16.37 -17.79 25.57
CA GLU A 166 -15.27 -18.22 24.68
C GLU A 166 -15.24 -17.42 23.37
N ASN A 167 -14.05 -16.97 22.94
CA ASN A 167 -13.87 -16.36 21.64
C ASN A 167 -14.30 -17.35 20.56
N ARG A 168 -15.11 -16.91 19.61
CA ARG A 168 -15.63 -17.80 18.56
C ARG A 168 -15.17 -17.33 17.18
N MET A 169 -14.84 -18.32 16.35
CA MET A 169 -14.35 -18.15 14.99
C MET A 169 -15.35 -18.83 14.04
N ALA A 170 -15.56 -18.20 12.89
CA ALA A 170 -16.32 -18.74 11.77
C ALA A 170 -15.45 -18.68 10.52
N THR A 171 -15.63 -19.62 9.60
CA THR A 171 -14.94 -19.64 8.32
C THR A 171 -15.94 -19.70 7.18
N VAL A 172 -15.67 -18.96 6.11
CA VAL A 172 -16.48 -18.98 4.89
C VAL A 172 -15.57 -19.31 3.71
N GLU A 173 -15.92 -20.38 3.00
CA GLU A 173 -15.22 -20.79 1.78
C GLU A 173 -15.96 -20.23 0.56
N PHE A 174 -15.24 -19.46 -0.25
CA PHE A 174 -15.67 -18.98 -1.56
C PHE A 174 -15.14 -19.92 -2.63
N ARG A 175 -16.02 -20.56 -3.39
CA ARG A 175 -15.67 -21.54 -4.40
C ARG A 175 -16.11 -21.08 -5.77
N GLY A 176 -15.15 -20.89 -6.67
CA GLY A 176 -15.41 -20.64 -8.09
C GLY A 176 -16.06 -21.86 -8.74
N VAL A 177 -16.89 -21.64 -9.76
CA VAL A 177 -17.58 -22.71 -10.51
C VAL A 177 -16.65 -23.76 -11.14
N HIS A 178 -15.34 -23.50 -11.18
CA HIS A 178 -14.31 -24.37 -11.75
C HIS A 178 -13.28 -24.90 -10.70
N GLY A 179 -13.53 -24.68 -9.40
CA GLY A 179 -12.78 -25.32 -8.30
C GLY A 179 -11.70 -24.48 -7.61
N THR A 180 -11.53 -23.20 -7.99
CA THR A 180 -10.72 -22.24 -7.22
C THR A 180 -11.38 -21.93 -5.87
N THR A 181 -10.59 -21.82 -4.80
CA THR A 181 -11.09 -21.61 -3.44
C THR A 181 -10.35 -20.49 -2.73
N GLU A 182 -11.09 -19.55 -2.15
CA GLU A 182 -10.58 -18.55 -1.20
C GLU A 182 -11.32 -18.68 0.13
N VAL A 183 -10.65 -18.37 1.24
CA VAL A 183 -11.20 -18.56 2.60
C VAL A 183 -11.17 -17.26 3.39
N LEU A 184 -12.34 -16.86 3.90
CA LEU A 184 -12.51 -15.78 4.87
C LEU A 184 -12.62 -16.36 6.27
N THR A 185 -11.86 -15.81 7.22
CA THR A 185 -11.97 -16.12 8.65
C THR A 185 -12.58 -14.94 9.41
N VAL A 186 -13.63 -15.19 10.20
CA VAL A 186 -14.33 -14.16 10.99
C VAL A 186 -14.19 -14.47 12.47
N TYR A 187 -13.71 -13.49 13.25
CA TYR A 187 -13.55 -13.58 14.69
C TYR A 187 -14.57 -12.70 15.40
N GLN A 188 -15.33 -13.24 16.35
CA GLN A 188 -16.18 -12.45 17.24
C GLN A 188 -15.70 -12.57 18.69
N THR A 189 -15.29 -11.44 19.26
CA THR A 189 -14.74 -11.35 20.61
C THR A 189 -15.70 -10.63 21.58
N TYR A 190 -15.65 -11.01 22.86
CA TYR A 190 -16.61 -10.63 23.92
C TYR A 190 -16.67 -9.12 24.24
N LYS A 191 -17.80 -8.66 24.80
CA LYS A 191 -18.07 -7.27 25.19
C LYS A 191 -17.17 -6.84 26.36
N GLY A 192 -16.25 -5.89 26.11
CA GLY A 192 -15.30 -5.36 27.11
C GLY A 192 -13.88 -5.92 27.01
N ALA A 193 -13.51 -6.51 25.86
CA ALA A 193 -12.21 -7.14 25.66
C ALA A 193 -11.05 -6.13 25.56
N VAL A 194 -10.01 -6.41 26.33
CA VAL A 194 -8.62 -6.05 26.01
C VAL A 194 -8.05 -7.27 25.27
N VAL A 195 -7.61 -7.09 24.03
CA VAL A 195 -6.90 -8.14 23.28
C VAL A 195 -5.43 -7.86 23.43
N ILE A 196 -4.68 -8.80 24.03
CA ILE A 196 -3.23 -8.70 24.21
C ILE A 196 -2.57 -9.77 23.35
N ASP A 197 -1.63 -9.35 22.50
CA ASP A 197 -0.91 -10.20 21.54
C ASP A 197 -0.06 -11.28 22.25
N SER A 198 0.61 -10.88 23.34
CA SER A 198 1.47 -11.76 24.13
C SER A 198 1.07 -11.75 25.61
N LYS A 199 0.53 -12.86 26.11
CA LYS A 199 0.11 -13.03 27.52
C LYS A 199 1.18 -13.61 28.44
N VAL A 200 2.28 -14.09 27.87
CA VAL A 200 3.44 -14.60 28.60
C VAL A 200 4.68 -13.97 28.00
N MET A 201 5.57 -13.47 28.86
CA MET A 201 6.85 -12.92 28.46
C MET A 201 7.94 -13.52 29.34
N ASP A 202 8.88 -14.21 28.72
CA ASP A 202 10.06 -14.74 29.38
C ASP A 202 11.25 -13.84 29.09
N ILE A 203 11.93 -13.39 30.14
CA ILE A 203 13.06 -12.49 30.05
C ILE A 203 14.23 -13.00 30.86
N SER A 204 15.44 -12.79 30.32
CA SER A 204 16.66 -13.18 31.02
C SER A 204 16.80 -12.43 32.35
N ALA A 205 17.63 -12.99 33.24
CA ALA A 205 17.96 -12.37 34.52
C ALA A 205 18.50 -10.92 34.40
N ALA A 206 18.96 -10.47 33.23
CA ALA A 206 19.46 -9.11 33.02
C ALA A 206 18.36 -8.03 32.94
N GLY A 207 17.10 -8.40 32.68
CA GLY A 207 16.02 -7.43 32.45
C GLY A 207 16.10 -6.77 31.07
N GLY A 208 15.40 -5.64 30.88
CA GLY A 208 15.36 -4.89 29.61
C GLY A 208 14.00 -4.26 29.29
N THR A 209 13.95 -3.48 28.20
CA THR A 209 12.74 -2.83 27.69
C THR A 209 11.98 -3.75 26.74
N MET A 210 10.65 -3.77 26.84
CA MET A 210 9.78 -4.60 25.99
C MET A 210 8.45 -3.91 25.68
N SER A 211 7.83 -4.32 24.56
CA SER A 211 6.52 -3.85 24.15
C SER A 211 5.45 -4.93 24.27
N ILE A 212 4.26 -4.52 24.70
CA ILE A 212 3.05 -5.32 24.80
C ILE A 212 2.04 -4.69 23.84
N LYS A 213 1.70 -5.43 22.79
CA LYS A 213 0.65 -5.03 21.84
C LYS A 213 -0.71 -5.32 22.43
N TYR A 214 -1.59 -4.32 22.43
CA TYR A 214 -2.95 -4.46 22.91
C TYR A 214 -3.96 -3.71 22.04
N SER A 215 -5.22 -4.13 22.05
CA SER A 215 -6.35 -3.41 21.48
C SER A 215 -7.49 -3.40 22.48
N ALA A 216 -8.19 -2.27 22.65
CA ALA A 216 -9.31 -2.23 23.58
C ALA A 216 -10.33 -1.14 23.27
N ASN A 217 -11.59 -1.46 23.54
CA ASN A 217 -12.72 -0.56 23.39
C ASN A 217 -13.26 -0.04 24.74
N ARG A 218 -12.46 -0.14 25.82
CA ARG A 218 -12.84 0.26 27.18
C ARG A 218 -11.69 1.00 27.88
N ALA A 219 -12.04 2.10 28.56
CA ALA A 219 -11.07 2.94 29.27
C ALA A 219 -10.32 2.14 30.34
N MET A 220 -9.00 2.02 30.19
CA MET A 220 -8.16 1.18 31.05
C MET A 220 -6.98 1.96 31.65
N ASP A 221 -6.45 1.41 32.73
CA ASP A 221 -5.13 1.70 33.28
C ASP A 221 -4.31 0.40 33.38
N VAL A 222 -3.02 0.49 33.64
CA VAL A 222 -2.14 -0.67 33.80
C VAL A 222 -1.44 -0.61 35.15
N ARG A 223 -1.44 -1.74 35.86
CA ARG A 223 -0.71 -1.95 37.11
C ARG A 223 0.45 -2.90 36.84
N VAL A 224 1.63 -2.53 37.34
CA VAL A 224 2.87 -3.29 37.15
C VAL A 224 3.50 -3.63 38.51
N PRO A 225 4.23 -4.77 38.64
CA PRO A 225 5.05 -5.07 39.81
C PRO A 225 6.17 -4.04 40.01
N GLU A 226 6.70 -3.89 41.23
CA GLU A 226 7.71 -2.85 41.57
C GLU A 226 9.01 -2.93 40.74
N TRP A 227 9.33 -4.10 40.19
CA TRP A 227 10.51 -4.31 39.34
C TRP A 227 10.23 -4.09 37.84
N ILE A 228 9.03 -3.62 37.48
CA ILE A 228 8.62 -3.24 36.12
C ILE A 228 8.13 -1.79 36.14
N SER A 229 8.55 -0.97 35.18
CA SER A 229 8.12 0.43 35.06
C SER A 229 7.51 0.72 33.68
N ILE A 230 6.48 1.56 33.63
CA ILE A 230 5.78 1.92 32.38
C ILE A 230 6.52 3.07 31.70
N VAL A 231 6.85 2.89 30.42
CA VAL A 231 7.64 3.87 29.63
C VAL A 231 6.72 4.86 28.91
N ASN A 232 5.51 4.46 28.49
CA ASN A 232 4.55 5.34 27.81
C ASN A 232 3.13 5.30 28.43
N GLY A 233 2.49 6.47 28.57
CA GLY A 233 1.14 6.59 29.15
C GLY A 233 0.00 6.15 28.22
N LEU A 234 -1.13 5.74 28.81
CA LEU A 234 -2.32 5.21 28.12
C LEU A 234 -3.40 6.26 27.77
N GLU A 235 -3.15 7.55 28.01
CA GLU A 235 -4.18 8.59 27.87
C GLU A 235 -4.64 8.75 26.40
N GLY A 236 -5.94 8.54 26.17
CA GLY A 236 -6.60 8.67 24.86
C GLY A 236 -6.65 7.40 23.99
N LYS A 237 -5.90 6.35 24.32
CA LYS A 237 -5.66 5.15 23.46
C LYS A 237 -6.47 3.90 23.85
N THR A 238 -7.61 4.07 24.53
CA THR A 238 -8.28 2.95 25.22
C THR A 238 -9.73 2.74 24.79
N ARG A 239 -10.19 3.41 23.73
CA ARG A 239 -11.63 3.44 23.36
C ARG A 239 -11.92 3.15 21.90
N SER A 240 -10.92 2.84 21.10
CA SER A 240 -11.04 2.34 19.73
C SER A 240 -10.37 0.97 19.69
N MET A 241 -10.96 -0.02 19.00
CA MET A 241 -10.34 -1.34 18.75
C MET A 241 -9.13 -1.25 17.80
N GLU A 242 -8.37 -0.17 17.88
CA GLU A 242 -7.11 0.04 17.20
C GLU A 242 -5.98 -0.67 17.96
N LEU A 243 -4.95 -1.10 17.23
CA LEU A 243 -3.78 -1.75 17.79
C LEU A 243 -2.82 -0.70 18.37
N TYR A 244 -2.47 -0.87 19.64
CA TYR A 244 -1.57 0.01 20.40
C TYR A 244 -0.41 -0.79 21.02
N GLU A 245 0.69 -0.11 21.33
CA GLU A 245 1.84 -0.68 22.04
C GLU A 245 2.10 0.02 23.38
N LEU A 246 2.12 -0.78 24.45
CA LEU A 246 2.56 -0.40 25.78
C LEU A 246 4.01 -0.82 25.96
N TRP A 247 4.88 0.13 26.32
CA TRP A 247 6.29 -0.12 26.58
C TRP A 247 6.54 -0.20 28.08
N VAL A 248 7.26 -1.24 28.52
CA VAL A 248 7.65 -1.44 29.92
C VAL A 248 9.14 -1.77 30.05
N ASP A 249 9.76 -1.26 31.11
CA ASP A 249 11.15 -1.50 31.49
C ASP A 249 11.21 -2.48 32.67
N ILE A 250 11.92 -3.58 32.49
CA ILE A 250 12.10 -4.64 33.49
C ILE A 250 13.49 -4.52 34.13
N ALA A 251 13.52 -4.38 35.45
CA ALA A 251 14.77 -4.35 36.21
C ALA A 251 15.48 -5.73 36.21
N PRO A 252 16.81 -5.79 36.38
CA PRO A 252 17.54 -7.06 36.51
C PRO A 252 17.06 -7.91 37.70
N ASN A 253 17.00 -9.23 37.54
CA ASN A 253 16.76 -10.19 38.62
C ASN A 253 18.08 -10.64 39.25
N MET A 254 18.30 -10.22 40.50
CA MET A 254 19.50 -10.54 41.28
C MET A 254 19.26 -11.68 42.29
N GLU A 255 18.07 -12.27 42.31
CA GLU A 255 17.66 -13.28 43.28
C GLU A 255 18.00 -14.71 42.86
N LYS A 256 17.97 -15.64 43.84
CA LYS A 256 18.37 -17.06 43.69
C LYS A 256 17.36 -17.92 42.95
N GLU A 257 16.17 -17.39 42.68
CA GLU A 257 15.07 -18.09 42.02
C GLU A 257 14.52 -17.22 40.90
N ALA A 258 13.93 -17.87 39.90
CA ALA A 258 13.23 -17.16 38.83
C ALA A 258 12.03 -16.44 39.47
N ARG A 259 11.89 -15.15 39.17
CA ARG A 259 10.78 -14.36 39.70
C ARG A 259 9.72 -14.19 38.63
N SER A 260 8.46 -14.17 39.05
CA SER A 260 7.34 -13.89 38.16
C SER A 260 6.49 -12.76 38.70
N GLY A 261 5.93 -11.97 37.78
CA GLY A 261 5.10 -10.82 38.10
C GLY A 261 4.04 -10.64 37.03
N VAL A 262 2.93 -10.04 37.42
CA VAL A 262 1.77 -9.88 36.53
C VAL A 262 1.56 -8.41 36.25
N ILE A 263 1.52 -8.06 34.97
CA ILE A 263 1.05 -6.77 34.49
C ILE A 263 -0.47 -6.89 34.34
N GLU A 264 -1.22 -6.14 35.15
CA GLU A 264 -2.68 -6.16 35.13
C GLU A 264 -3.22 -4.98 34.33
N PHE A 265 -4.02 -5.26 33.32
CA PHE A 265 -4.82 -4.28 32.60
C PHE A 265 -6.14 -4.14 33.35
N VAL A 266 -6.46 -2.95 33.84
CA VAL A 266 -7.61 -2.73 34.74
C VAL A 266 -8.55 -1.69 34.19
N ASP A 267 -9.85 -1.84 34.44
CA ASP A 267 -10.83 -0.83 34.07
C ASP A 267 -10.62 0.44 34.90
N ARG A 268 -10.54 1.60 34.23
CA ARG A 268 -10.28 2.90 34.88
C ARG A 268 -11.40 3.33 35.82
N SER A 269 -12.63 2.90 35.58
CA SER A 269 -13.81 3.33 36.35
C SER A 269 -14.18 2.40 37.50
N THR A 270 -14.00 1.09 37.34
CA THR A 270 -14.38 0.08 38.34
C THR A 270 -13.17 -0.53 39.06
N GLY A 271 -11.96 -0.38 38.51
CA GLY A 271 -10.74 -0.99 39.04
C GLY A 271 -10.64 -2.51 38.84
N GLU A 272 -11.58 -3.09 38.10
CA GLU A 272 -11.68 -4.51 37.77
C GLU A 272 -10.54 -4.94 36.83
N VAL A 273 -9.94 -6.11 37.05
CA VAL A 273 -8.89 -6.64 36.17
C VAL A 273 -9.51 -7.18 34.89
N LEU A 274 -9.16 -6.57 33.76
CA LEU A 274 -9.64 -6.88 32.42
C LEU A 274 -8.81 -7.98 31.74
N ASP A 275 -7.48 -7.95 31.88
CA ASP A 275 -6.57 -9.00 31.39
C ASP A 275 -5.21 -8.92 32.10
N ARG A 276 -4.36 -9.94 31.90
CA ARG A 276 -3.07 -10.10 32.59
C ARG A 276 -1.98 -10.51 31.60
N VAL A 277 -0.77 -9.98 31.79
CA VAL A 277 0.44 -10.52 31.17
C VAL A 277 1.36 -11.03 32.25
N THR A 278 1.71 -12.32 32.18
CA THR A 278 2.67 -12.94 33.09
C THR A 278 4.07 -12.70 32.55
N VAL A 279 4.91 -12.09 33.37
CA VAL A 279 6.33 -11.93 33.10
C VAL A 279 7.09 -12.92 33.97
N THR A 280 7.87 -13.80 33.36
CA THR A 280 8.80 -14.67 34.07
C THR A 280 10.21 -14.19 33.79
N GLN A 281 10.96 -13.89 34.84
CA GLN A 281 12.35 -13.49 34.74
C GLN A 281 13.24 -14.57 35.32
N GLU A 282 14.14 -15.09 34.50
CA GLU A 282 15.00 -16.22 34.87
C GLU A 282 15.89 -15.94 36.08
N GLU A 283 16.33 -17.02 36.74
CA GLU A 283 17.32 -16.98 37.81
C GLU A 283 18.74 -16.83 37.28
N LEU A 284 19.62 -16.30 38.12
CA LEU A 284 20.98 -15.99 37.77
C LEU A 284 21.90 -17.25 37.96
N ARG A 285 22.26 -17.99 36.89
CA ARG A 285 23.10 -19.21 36.96
C ARG A 285 24.59 -18.99 36.65
N PHE A 286 25.47 -19.83 37.22
CA PHE A 286 26.94 -19.82 37.06
C PHE A 286 27.46 -21.22 36.63
N THR A 287 28.48 -21.31 35.75
CA THR A 287 29.07 -22.59 35.32
C THR A 287 30.60 -22.53 35.24
N CYS A 288 31.31 -23.57 35.72
CA CYS A 288 32.78 -23.69 35.60
C CYS A 288 33.18 -25.00 34.91
N THR A 289 34.19 -24.94 34.03
CA THR A 289 34.69 -26.10 33.26
C THR A 289 36.22 -26.14 33.31
N SER A 290 36.84 -27.31 33.53
CA SER A 290 38.31 -27.47 33.48
C SER A 290 38.73 -28.79 32.82
N SER A 291 40.02 -28.90 32.43
CA SER A 291 40.63 -30.08 31.82
C SER A 291 42.09 -30.25 32.27
N LEU A 292 42.48 -31.47 32.69
CA LEU A 292 43.88 -31.87 32.95
C LEU A 292 44.55 -32.40 31.66
N LYS A 293 45.88 -32.29 31.52
CA LYS A 293 46.63 -32.71 30.31
C LYS A 293 47.62 -33.84 30.64
N ASP A 294 47.91 -34.67 29.64
CA ASP A 294 48.92 -35.75 29.72
C ASP A 294 50.31 -35.18 30.02
N GLY A 295 50.83 -35.51 31.19
CA GLY A 295 52.09 -35.00 31.74
C GLY A 295 52.05 -34.77 33.25
N ASP A 296 50.86 -34.65 33.84
CA ASP A 296 50.68 -34.43 35.29
C ASP A 296 50.83 -35.72 36.13
N PHE A 297 50.92 -36.91 35.50
CA PHE A 297 51.12 -38.21 36.15
C PHE A 297 52.19 -39.02 35.43
N THR A 298 53.22 -39.48 36.15
CA THR A 298 54.38 -40.18 35.58
C THR A 298 54.47 -41.65 35.96
N ASP A 299 53.46 -42.23 36.61
CA ASP A 299 53.43 -43.65 36.98
C ASP A 299 52.08 -44.34 36.67
N ALA A 300 52.11 -45.68 36.62
CA ALA A 300 50.97 -46.52 36.27
C ALA A 300 50.21 -47.04 37.51
N ARG A 301 50.08 -46.24 38.58
CA ARG A 301 49.33 -46.63 39.80
C ARG A 301 47.92 -46.04 39.82
N THR A 302 47.05 -46.63 40.62
CA THR A 302 45.73 -46.08 40.94
C THR A 302 45.90 -44.81 41.79
N HIS A 303 45.48 -43.66 41.25
CA HIS A 303 45.55 -42.38 41.95
C HIS A 303 44.19 -42.04 42.57
N THR A 304 44.18 -41.57 43.82
CA THR A 304 42.96 -41.07 44.46
C THR A 304 42.88 -39.57 44.24
N PHE A 305 41.80 -39.12 43.61
CA PHE A 305 41.54 -37.71 43.36
C PHE A 305 40.62 -37.19 44.46
N THR A 306 41.04 -36.12 45.13
CA THR A 306 40.22 -35.44 46.15
C THR A 306 40.03 -34.00 45.71
N ILE A 307 38.78 -33.58 45.63
CA ILE A 307 38.42 -32.21 45.27
C ILE A 307 38.18 -31.46 46.57
N GLU A 308 38.98 -30.43 46.84
CA GLU A 308 38.74 -29.51 47.95
C GLU A 308 38.34 -28.15 47.40
N VAL A 309 37.34 -27.55 48.03
CA VAL A 309 36.94 -26.18 47.75
C VAL A 309 37.42 -25.32 48.90
N THR A 310 38.24 -24.31 48.60
CA THR A 310 38.62 -23.28 49.57
C THR A 310 37.89 -21.98 49.27
N THR A 311 37.32 -21.40 50.32
CA THR A 311 36.47 -20.21 50.24
C THR A 311 36.90 -19.21 51.31
N ASN A 312 36.74 -17.92 51.03
CA ASN A 312 37.09 -16.83 51.96
C ASN A 312 35.84 -16.27 52.68
N GLY A 313 34.72 -17.01 52.63
CA GLY A 313 33.41 -16.65 53.16
C GLY A 313 32.38 -17.77 52.93
N ASP A 314 31.12 -17.53 53.29
CA ASP A 314 30.03 -18.52 53.19
C ASP A 314 29.75 -18.88 51.72
N CYS A 315 30.30 -20.01 51.29
CA CYS A 315 30.16 -20.56 49.94
C CYS A 315 29.87 -22.06 50.12
N THR A 316 28.68 -22.48 49.68
CA THR A 316 28.24 -23.87 49.74
C THR A 316 28.42 -24.47 48.34
N VAL A 317 29.28 -25.48 48.23
CA VAL A 317 29.48 -26.24 46.99
C VAL A 317 28.89 -27.63 47.19
N GLU A 318 27.89 -27.99 46.39
CA GLU A 318 27.47 -29.39 46.28
C GLU A 318 28.47 -30.12 45.40
N LEU A 319 29.04 -31.20 45.93
CA LEU A 319 30.02 -32.01 45.19
C LEU A 319 29.36 -32.67 43.96
N PRO A 320 30.12 -32.92 42.88
CA PRO A 320 29.58 -33.41 41.61
C PRO A 320 29.00 -34.82 41.76
N ASP A 321 27.78 -35.06 41.25
CA ASP A 321 27.22 -36.41 41.17
C ASP A 321 27.89 -37.28 40.08
N VAL A 322 28.58 -36.68 39.11
CA VAL A 322 29.19 -37.41 37.98
C VAL A 322 30.49 -36.76 37.51
N VAL A 323 31.58 -37.54 37.53
CA VAL A 323 32.81 -37.24 36.76
C VAL A 323 32.70 -37.97 35.43
N THR A 324 32.63 -37.22 34.32
CA THR A 324 32.55 -37.83 32.98
C THR A 324 33.95 -37.88 32.38
N SER A 325 34.42 -39.08 32.02
CA SER A 325 35.66 -39.25 31.25
C SER A 325 35.41 -38.82 29.80
N LEU A 326 36.23 -37.90 29.29
CA LEU A 326 36.15 -37.40 27.92
C LEU A 326 37.12 -38.11 26.97
N GLY A 327 37.86 -39.13 27.44
CA GLY A 327 39.00 -39.72 26.73
C GLY A 327 40.30 -38.90 26.87
N ASP A 328 41.44 -39.49 26.54
CA ASP A 328 42.80 -38.90 26.65
C ASP A 328 43.13 -38.28 28.01
N ASN A 329 42.83 -39.00 29.10
CA ASN A 329 43.05 -38.56 30.49
C ASN A 329 42.42 -37.21 30.87
N LYS A 330 41.39 -36.77 30.13
CA LYS A 330 40.60 -35.56 30.44
C LYS A 330 39.31 -35.93 31.16
N TYR A 331 39.04 -35.22 32.23
CA TYR A 331 37.85 -35.40 33.06
C TYR A 331 37.06 -34.09 33.10
N GLN A 332 35.74 -34.19 32.91
CA GLN A 332 34.83 -33.06 33.12
C GLN A 332 34.13 -33.23 34.46
N ILE A 333 34.14 -32.15 35.25
CA ILE A 333 33.50 -32.07 36.55
C ILE A 333 32.40 -31.02 36.45
N LYS A 334 31.15 -31.40 36.70
CA LYS A 334 29.99 -30.49 36.71
C LYS A 334 29.39 -30.47 38.11
N GLY A 335 29.30 -29.29 38.73
CA GLY A 335 28.66 -29.09 40.02
C GLY A 335 27.95 -27.75 40.09
N ASN A 336 27.00 -27.63 41.01
CA ASN A 336 26.26 -26.39 41.26
C ASN A 336 26.93 -25.60 42.39
N THR A 337 27.01 -24.28 42.28
CA THR A 337 27.60 -23.42 43.34
C THR A 337 26.84 -22.11 43.45
N SER A 338 26.64 -21.62 44.67
CA SER A 338 26.08 -20.28 44.94
C SER A 338 27.15 -19.36 45.53
N MET A 339 27.29 -18.14 45.01
CA MET A 339 28.31 -17.16 45.43
C MET A 339 27.72 -15.74 45.50
N SER A 340 28.14 -14.95 46.49
CA SER A 340 27.86 -13.50 46.56
C SER A 340 28.92 -12.70 45.78
N GLU A 341 28.63 -11.45 45.38
CA GLU A 341 29.48 -10.62 44.50
C GLU A 341 30.94 -10.43 44.95
N SER A 342 31.26 -10.66 46.24
CA SER A 342 32.58 -10.44 46.82
C SER A 342 33.36 -11.72 47.20
N THR A 343 32.81 -12.92 46.96
CA THR A 343 33.45 -14.18 47.39
C THR A 343 34.32 -14.77 46.28
N LEU A 344 35.61 -15.01 46.53
CA LEU A 344 36.50 -15.80 45.66
C LEU A 344 36.43 -17.27 46.07
N CYS A 345 35.80 -18.14 45.25
CA CYS A 345 35.83 -19.60 45.44
C CYS A 345 36.76 -20.24 44.40
N HIS A 346 37.68 -21.07 44.88
CA HIS A 346 38.63 -21.83 44.06
C HIS A 346 38.37 -23.32 44.21
N VAL A 347 38.42 -24.05 43.10
CA VAL A 347 38.41 -25.52 43.11
C VAL A 347 39.86 -26.00 43.06
N ASN A 348 40.30 -26.69 44.10
CA ASN A 348 41.61 -27.32 44.17
C ASN A 348 41.48 -28.81 43.82
N VAL A 349 42.33 -29.27 42.93
CA VAL A 349 42.43 -30.70 42.60
C VAL A 349 43.65 -31.27 43.32
N LEU A 350 43.40 -32.14 44.30
CA LEU A 350 44.43 -32.87 45.01
C LEU A 350 44.55 -34.29 44.47
N VAL A 351 45.80 -34.77 44.38
CA VAL A 351 46.10 -36.15 44.00
C VAL A 351 46.91 -36.78 45.12
N ASN A 352 46.38 -37.87 45.70
CA ASN A 352 46.97 -38.54 46.86
C ASN A 352 47.31 -37.56 48.01
N GLY A 353 46.46 -36.56 48.23
CA GLY A 353 46.59 -35.56 49.29
C GLY A 353 47.54 -34.38 49.01
N ARG A 354 48.08 -34.22 47.78
CA ARG A 354 48.90 -33.06 47.38
C ARG A 354 48.17 -32.19 46.37
N ASN A 355 48.15 -30.87 46.61
CA ASN A 355 47.46 -29.91 45.75
C ASN A 355 48.25 -29.68 44.45
N MET A 356 47.64 -30.05 43.31
CA MET A 356 48.29 -30.01 42.00
C MET A 356 47.96 -28.72 41.24
N LYS A 357 46.73 -28.21 41.38
CA LYS A 357 46.27 -27.04 40.63
C LYS A 357 45.00 -26.44 41.23
N SER A 358 44.92 -25.10 41.20
CA SER A 358 43.79 -24.31 41.73
C SER A 358 43.16 -23.47 40.61
N TYR A 359 41.83 -23.49 40.51
CA TYR A 359 41.09 -22.81 39.43
C TYR A 359 39.98 -21.90 39.97
N PRO A 360 39.85 -20.65 39.48
CA PRO A 360 38.77 -19.74 39.87
C PRO A 360 37.46 -20.05 39.12
N ILE A 361 36.34 -20.09 39.84
CA ILE A 361 34.99 -20.28 39.27
C ILE A 361 34.53 -18.98 38.58
N ARG A 362 33.97 -19.05 37.35
CA ARG A 362 33.41 -17.90 36.60
C ARG A 362 31.93 -18.10 36.25
N ARG A 363 31.18 -17.01 36.12
CA ARG A 363 29.72 -16.97 35.83
C ARG A 363 29.43 -17.27 34.36
N THR A 364 28.46 -18.13 34.04
CA THR A 364 27.99 -18.42 32.67
C THR A 364 26.53 -18.88 32.69
N SER A 365 25.70 -18.32 31.80
CA SER A 365 24.27 -18.58 31.61
C SER A 365 24.00 -19.76 30.65
N VAL A 366 22.90 -20.49 30.88
CA VAL A 366 22.49 -21.75 30.19
C VAL A 366 21.93 -21.49 28.77
N GLN A 367 22.23 -22.35 27.78
CA GLN A 367 21.73 -22.26 26.39
C GLN A 367 20.65 -23.31 26.06
N THR A 368 19.56 -22.88 25.41
CA THR A 368 18.63 -23.69 24.60
C THR A 368 18.85 -23.41 23.10
N PRO A 369 18.61 -24.36 22.17
CA PRO A 369 18.92 -24.16 20.76
C PRO A 369 17.79 -23.39 20.06
N ASN A 370 17.85 -22.07 20.17
CA ASN A 370 17.07 -21.13 19.36
C ASN A 370 17.99 -20.48 18.33
N ILE A 371 17.49 -20.22 17.11
CA ILE A 371 18.11 -19.22 16.21
C ILE A 371 17.78 -17.86 16.80
N GLY A 372 18.61 -17.44 17.75
CA GLY A 372 18.53 -16.12 18.35
C GLY A 372 19.32 -15.15 17.49
N VAL A 373 18.63 -14.28 16.76
CA VAL A 373 19.27 -13.06 16.27
C VAL A 373 19.42 -12.14 17.48
N THR A 374 20.66 -11.81 17.81
CA THR A 374 20.97 -11.06 19.06
C THR A 374 20.55 -9.59 18.99
N ASP A 375 20.50 -9.02 17.78
CA ASP A 375 19.96 -7.68 17.49
C ASP A 375 18.85 -7.77 16.45
N ASN A 376 17.60 -7.94 16.89
CA ASN A 376 16.42 -8.03 16.02
C ASN A 376 16.09 -6.73 15.29
N THR A 377 16.67 -5.60 15.73
CA THR A 377 16.55 -4.29 15.10
C THR A 377 17.90 -3.59 15.10
N VAL A 378 18.52 -3.43 13.94
CA VAL A 378 19.77 -2.67 13.79
C VAL A 378 19.45 -1.31 13.16
N SER A 379 19.64 -0.21 13.89
CA SER A 379 19.47 1.17 13.42
C SER A 379 20.83 1.78 13.08
N TYR A 380 21.00 2.36 11.88
CA TYR A 380 22.33 2.73 11.40
C TYR A 380 22.36 3.89 10.39
N ASN A 381 23.42 4.73 10.46
CA ASN A 381 23.69 5.88 9.60
C ASN A 381 24.93 5.63 8.69
N GLY A 382 24.81 4.70 7.73
CA GLY A 382 25.78 4.48 6.62
C GLY A 382 27.04 3.65 6.96
N GLY A 383 27.36 2.64 6.12
CA GLY A 383 28.47 1.68 6.32
C GLY A 383 28.06 0.18 6.24
N ASP A 384 28.96 -0.76 6.56
CA ASP A 384 28.67 -2.21 6.62
C ASP A 384 27.92 -2.54 7.94
N VAL A 385 26.81 -3.29 7.87
CA VAL A 385 26.06 -3.81 9.03
C VAL A 385 26.41 -5.28 9.26
N THR A 386 26.65 -5.65 10.52
CA THR A 386 26.89 -7.04 10.93
C THR A 386 25.70 -7.53 11.75
N VAL A 387 25.12 -8.66 11.37
CA VAL A 387 24.05 -9.32 12.12
C VAL A 387 24.62 -10.59 12.73
N ALA A 388 24.65 -10.66 14.06
CA ALA A 388 25.11 -11.83 14.80
C ALA A 388 23.95 -12.79 15.05
N VAL A 389 24.04 -13.97 14.43
CA VAL A 389 23.03 -15.03 14.54
C VAL A 389 23.60 -16.15 15.40
N LYS A 390 22.93 -16.43 16.51
CA LYS A 390 23.24 -17.60 17.34
C LYS A 390 22.75 -18.84 16.61
N CYS A 391 23.66 -19.65 16.09
CA CYS A 391 23.38 -20.88 15.34
C CYS A 391 24.28 -21.93 16.03
N ASN A 392 23.73 -23.05 16.54
CA ASN A 392 24.57 -24.09 17.15
C ASN A 392 25.61 -24.56 16.12
N SER A 393 26.84 -24.81 16.57
CA SER A 393 28.07 -25.11 15.81
C SER A 393 27.98 -26.04 14.59
N ASP A 394 26.86 -26.74 14.40
CA ASP A 394 26.65 -27.79 13.41
C ASP A 394 25.65 -27.37 12.29
N MET A 395 25.07 -26.17 12.34
CA MET A 395 24.04 -25.71 11.40
C MET A 395 24.51 -24.51 10.58
N LYS A 396 24.71 -24.69 9.27
CA LYS A 396 24.93 -23.55 8.34
C LYS A 396 23.61 -22.80 8.13
N CYS A 397 23.63 -21.51 8.45
CA CYS A 397 22.50 -20.61 8.32
C CYS A 397 22.51 -19.94 6.90
N VAL A 398 21.36 -19.84 6.21
CA VAL A 398 21.20 -19.28 4.85
C VAL A 398 20.37 -17.99 4.92
N VAL A 399 20.76 -16.96 4.15
CA VAL A 399 20.10 -15.66 4.09
C VAL A 399 19.11 -15.58 2.93
N SER A 400 17.89 -15.11 3.19
CA SER A 400 16.87 -14.81 2.17
C SER A 400 16.12 -13.51 2.50
N GLY A 401 15.55 -12.85 1.49
CA GLY A 401 14.75 -11.62 1.68
C GLY A 401 15.53 -10.30 1.75
N SER A 402 16.82 -10.29 1.36
CA SER A 402 17.64 -9.07 1.37
C SER A 402 17.32 -8.15 0.17
N PRO A 403 16.86 -6.90 0.36
CA PRO A 403 16.61 -5.97 -0.73
C PRO A 403 17.92 -5.42 -1.34
N GLN A 404 17.83 -4.82 -2.53
CA GLN A 404 19.00 -4.30 -3.27
C GLN A 404 19.87 -3.30 -2.47
N TRP A 405 19.27 -2.55 -1.54
CA TRP A 405 19.99 -1.58 -0.70
C TRP A 405 20.72 -2.21 0.50
N LEU A 406 20.51 -3.50 0.76
CA LEU A 406 21.10 -4.25 1.88
C LEU A 406 21.70 -5.55 1.31
N LYS A 407 22.96 -5.50 0.87
CA LYS A 407 23.57 -6.58 0.08
C LYS A 407 24.41 -7.52 0.95
N TYR A 408 24.12 -8.81 0.93
CA TYR A 408 24.90 -9.82 1.65
C TYR A 408 26.33 -9.95 1.10
N LYS A 409 27.33 -9.92 2.00
CA LYS A 409 28.77 -9.94 1.69
C LYS A 409 29.44 -11.27 2.06
N GLY A 410 28.87 -12.02 3.02
CA GLY A 410 29.41 -13.29 3.51
C GLY A 410 29.16 -13.48 5.01
N SER A 411 29.57 -14.62 5.55
CA SER A 411 29.49 -14.93 6.98
C SER A 411 30.80 -15.48 7.52
N ASN A 412 31.04 -15.31 8.83
CA ASN A 412 32.12 -15.95 9.58
C ASN A 412 31.59 -16.49 10.91
N ILE A 413 32.09 -17.65 11.34
CA ILE A 413 31.78 -18.24 12.65
C ILE A 413 32.84 -17.75 13.64
N ASP A 414 32.44 -17.42 14.87
CA ASP A 414 33.42 -17.09 15.91
C ASP A 414 34.28 -18.28 16.34
N ASN A 415 35.39 -17.99 17.02
CA ASN A 415 36.33 -19.02 17.47
C ASN A 415 35.73 -19.99 18.50
N ALA A 416 34.56 -19.67 19.08
CA ALA A 416 33.85 -20.50 20.03
C ALA A 416 32.83 -21.44 19.36
N GLY A 417 32.42 -21.15 18.11
CA GLY A 417 31.41 -21.93 17.37
C GLY A 417 29.97 -21.62 17.79
N ASP A 418 29.76 -20.54 18.54
CA ASP A 418 28.48 -20.20 19.18
C ASP A 418 27.64 -19.23 18.32
N TYR A 419 28.30 -18.44 17.47
CA TYR A 419 27.65 -17.43 16.63
C TYR A 419 28.21 -17.43 15.21
N GLU A 420 27.30 -17.32 14.23
CA GLU A 420 27.62 -17.00 12.85
C GLU A 420 27.27 -15.53 12.58
N TYR A 421 28.28 -14.74 12.20
CA TYR A 421 28.17 -13.31 11.92
C TYR A 421 27.96 -13.11 10.42
N PHE A 422 26.84 -12.52 10.03
CA PHE A 422 26.50 -12.22 8.65
C PHE A 422 26.77 -10.75 8.35
N PHE A 423 27.57 -10.49 7.32
CA PHE A 423 27.98 -9.15 6.92
C PHE A 423 27.12 -8.65 5.74
N PHE A 424 26.60 -7.44 5.86
CA PHE A 424 25.78 -6.77 4.85
C PHE A 424 26.35 -5.40 4.52
N ASN A 425 26.38 -5.07 3.24
CA ASN A 425 26.66 -3.71 2.79
C ASN A 425 25.35 -2.92 2.71
N VAL A 426 25.27 -1.80 3.42
CA VAL A 426 24.11 -0.91 3.39
C VAL A 426 24.38 0.25 2.44
N ALA A 427 23.60 0.35 1.37
CA ALA A 427 23.63 1.52 0.50
C ALA A 427 23.14 2.77 1.26
N ALA A 428 23.60 3.96 0.87
CA ALA A 428 23.13 5.22 1.45
C ALA A 428 21.59 5.31 1.40
N ASN A 429 20.98 5.85 2.46
CA ASN A 429 19.53 6.09 2.46
C ASN A 429 19.23 7.39 1.74
N ASP A 430 19.13 7.37 0.41
CA ASP A 430 18.71 8.55 -0.35
C ASP A 430 17.19 8.83 -0.23
N LEU A 431 16.48 8.07 0.61
CA LEU A 431 15.05 8.25 0.87
C LEU A 431 14.81 9.13 2.10
N PRO A 432 13.74 9.94 2.09
CA PRO A 432 13.48 10.92 3.14
C PRO A 432 12.63 10.36 4.31
N ALA A 433 12.19 9.11 4.23
CA ALA A 433 11.58 8.35 5.32
C ALA A 433 12.51 7.20 5.78
N GLU A 434 12.30 6.72 7.00
CA GLU A 434 12.94 5.49 7.47
C GLU A 434 12.56 4.33 6.56
N ARG A 435 13.53 3.45 6.26
CA ARG A 435 13.27 2.23 5.48
C ARG A 435 13.71 1.03 6.27
N SER A 436 12.90 -0.02 6.28
CA SER A 436 13.20 -1.26 6.98
C SER A 436 13.17 -2.45 6.03
N ALA A 437 14.04 -3.42 6.28
CA ALA A 437 14.06 -4.70 5.60
C ALA A 437 14.07 -5.84 6.60
N VAL A 438 13.24 -6.85 6.35
CA VAL A 438 13.26 -8.07 7.14
C VAL A 438 14.14 -9.10 6.45
N ILE A 439 15.30 -9.38 7.04
CA ILE A 439 16.20 -10.45 6.60
C ILE A 439 15.77 -11.74 7.29
N THR A 440 15.59 -12.81 6.52
CA THR A 440 15.28 -14.13 7.06
C THR A 440 16.50 -15.03 7.01
N PHE A 441 16.83 -15.65 8.15
CA PHE A 441 17.90 -16.63 8.33
C PHE A 441 17.27 -18.00 8.54
N SER A 442 17.75 -19.03 7.85
CA SER A 442 17.24 -20.39 8.00
C SER A 442 18.34 -21.44 8.02
N THR A 443 18.15 -22.56 8.73
CA THR A 443 19.07 -23.70 8.63
C THR A 443 19.03 -24.33 7.23
N ALA A 444 20.11 -25.01 6.81
CA ALA A 444 20.11 -25.83 5.60
C ALA A 444 18.96 -26.86 5.63
N GLY A 445 17.95 -26.67 4.78
CA GLY A 445 16.71 -27.46 4.74
C GLY A 445 15.44 -26.75 5.26
N GLY A 446 15.53 -25.51 5.75
CA GLY A 446 14.38 -24.63 6.02
C GLY A 446 13.59 -24.93 7.29
N LYS A 447 14.07 -25.84 8.15
CA LYS A 447 13.32 -26.34 9.31
C LYS A 447 13.16 -25.32 10.44
N TRP A 448 14.08 -24.37 10.54
CA TRP A 448 14.08 -23.32 11.56
C TRP A 448 14.38 -21.98 10.91
N THR A 449 13.65 -20.94 11.31
CA THR A 449 13.79 -19.59 10.75
C THR A 449 13.93 -18.55 11.85
N GLY A 450 14.81 -17.58 11.65
CA GLY A 450 14.95 -16.37 12.45
C GLY A 450 14.84 -15.14 11.55
N LYS A 451 14.35 -14.02 12.08
CA LYS A 451 14.20 -12.77 11.33
C LYS A 451 14.98 -11.65 12.01
N ALA A 452 15.68 -10.84 11.23
CA ALA A 452 16.25 -9.58 11.68
C ALA A 452 15.61 -8.44 10.89
N THR A 453 15.16 -7.39 11.56
CA THR A 453 14.75 -6.16 10.90
C THR A 453 15.94 -5.20 10.87
N VAL A 454 16.36 -4.77 9.69
CA VAL A 454 17.35 -3.69 9.57
C VAL A 454 16.59 -2.44 9.21
N THR A 455 16.62 -1.44 10.09
CA THR A 455 15.98 -0.14 9.88
C THR A 455 17.06 0.90 9.62
N GLN A 456 16.98 1.57 8.47
CA GLN A 456 17.85 2.67 8.13
C GLN A 456 17.07 3.97 8.29
N THR A 457 17.55 4.85 9.18
CA THR A 457 16.94 6.15 9.46
C THR A 457 16.97 7.05 8.22
N ALA A 458 15.99 7.95 8.11
CA ALA A 458 15.94 8.95 7.03
C ALA A 458 17.18 9.85 7.07
N ASN A 459 17.82 10.09 5.92
CA ASN A 459 19.02 10.95 5.84
C ASN A 459 18.78 12.44 6.17
N HIS A 460 17.53 12.85 6.44
CA HIS A 460 17.17 14.26 6.58
C HIS A 460 16.71 14.70 7.98
N THR A 461 16.55 13.79 8.95
CA THR A 461 16.26 14.16 10.36
C THR A 461 17.52 14.54 11.14
N GLY A 462 18.72 14.24 10.62
CA GLY A 462 19.96 14.11 11.40
C GLY A 462 20.98 15.25 11.33
N VAL A 463 20.69 16.41 10.75
CA VAL A 463 21.59 17.56 10.87
C VAL A 463 21.04 18.52 11.93
N GLU A 464 21.29 18.19 13.20
CA GLU A 464 21.12 19.17 14.26
C GLU A 464 22.20 20.23 14.15
N ALA A 465 21.84 21.50 14.34
CA ALA A 465 22.84 22.54 14.45
C ALA A 465 23.61 22.35 15.76
N GLU A 466 24.93 22.31 15.67
CA GLU A 466 25.85 22.17 16.79
C GLU A 466 26.06 23.52 17.49
N ASN A 467 26.03 24.62 16.74
CA ASN A 467 26.24 25.97 17.25
C ASN A 467 24.98 26.52 17.93
N LYS A 468 24.92 26.41 19.26
CA LYS A 468 23.78 26.85 20.09
C LYS A 468 23.99 28.26 20.64
N VAL A 469 23.05 29.16 20.36
CA VAL A 469 23.03 30.55 20.86
C VAL A 469 21.69 30.82 21.57
N SER A 470 21.76 31.31 22.81
CA SER A 470 20.58 31.72 23.58
C SER A 470 20.46 33.24 23.63
N LEU A 471 19.30 33.78 23.28
CA LEU A 471 19.01 35.21 23.29
C LEU A 471 18.08 35.55 24.47
N THR A 472 18.54 36.47 25.31
CA THR A 472 17.77 37.03 26.42
C THR A 472 16.96 38.26 26.00
N GLU A 473 17.42 38.98 24.98
CA GLU A 473 16.79 40.17 24.42
C GLU A 473 16.52 39.96 22.91
N PRO A 474 15.28 40.17 22.43
CA PRO A 474 14.97 40.12 21.01
C PRO A 474 15.78 41.15 20.21
N GLY A 475 16.30 40.76 19.06
CA GLY A 475 17.11 41.58 18.16
C GLY A 475 18.61 41.59 18.47
N SER A 476 19.05 40.81 19.47
CA SER A 476 20.44 40.86 19.96
C SER A 476 21.41 39.92 19.22
N LEU A 477 20.97 39.11 18.24
CA LEU A 477 21.83 38.12 17.58
C LEU A 477 23.07 38.75 16.93
N ALA A 478 22.91 39.88 16.23
CA ALA A 478 24.03 40.58 15.58
C ALA A 478 25.12 41.04 16.56
N GLY A 479 24.78 41.21 17.85
CA GLY A 479 25.70 41.62 18.90
C GLY A 479 26.36 40.45 19.66
N LYS A 480 25.99 39.19 19.37
CA LYS A 480 26.50 38.02 20.11
C LYS A 480 27.90 37.58 19.70
N MET A 481 28.32 37.88 18.47
CA MET A 481 29.63 37.51 17.93
C MET A 481 30.02 38.46 16.80
N LYS A 482 31.24 38.37 16.28
CA LYS A 482 31.67 39.25 15.18
C LYS A 482 30.96 38.87 13.88
N GLU A 483 30.74 39.85 13.01
CA GLU A 483 30.08 39.63 11.72
C GLU A 483 30.80 38.59 10.85
N GLU A 484 32.13 38.60 10.85
CA GLU A 484 32.96 37.62 10.14
C GLU A 484 32.74 36.19 10.67
N GLU A 485 32.49 36.01 11.96
CA GLU A 485 32.19 34.72 12.60
C GLU A 485 30.77 34.24 12.24
N LEU A 486 29.79 35.16 12.20
CA LEU A 486 28.42 34.86 11.76
C LEU A 486 28.40 34.37 10.30
N LEU A 487 29.16 35.00 9.41
CA LEU A 487 29.11 34.70 7.98
C LEU A 487 29.80 33.38 7.59
N ILE A 488 30.74 32.87 8.41
CA ILE A 488 31.38 31.57 8.17
C ILE A 488 30.64 30.39 8.81
N MET A 489 29.70 30.66 9.71
CA MET A 489 28.91 29.64 10.41
C MET A 489 28.04 28.85 9.43
N GLU A 490 28.13 27.52 9.48
CA GLU A 490 27.39 26.62 8.58
C GLU A 490 26.08 26.11 9.17
N ASP A 491 25.95 26.16 10.50
CA ASP A 491 24.78 25.72 11.25
C ASP A 491 24.52 26.65 12.45
N LEU A 492 23.25 26.86 12.81
CA LEU A 492 22.86 27.72 13.95
C LEU A 492 21.60 27.18 14.63
N SER A 493 21.65 27.03 15.96
CA SER A 493 20.50 26.78 16.81
C SER A 493 20.23 27.98 17.72
N LEU A 494 19.01 28.51 17.67
CA LEU A 494 18.60 29.63 18.52
C LEU A 494 17.58 29.22 19.57
N ALA A 495 17.77 29.73 20.79
CA ALA A 495 16.81 29.63 21.88
C ALA A 495 16.48 31.01 22.47
N GLY A 496 15.27 31.16 23.00
CA GLY A 496 14.79 32.41 23.59
C GLY A 496 13.95 33.27 22.64
N ASN A 497 13.74 34.54 22.99
CA ASN A 497 12.89 35.43 22.20
C ASN A 497 13.68 36.04 21.03
N ILE A 498 13.15 35.89 19.82
CA ILE A 498 13.69 36.47 18.57
C ILE A 498 12.68 37.43 17.94
N ASN A 499 13.14 38.39 17.16
CA ASN A 499 12.28 39.33 16.41
C ASN A 499 12.74 39.52 14.95
N SER A 500 12.19 40.52 14.24
CA SER A 500 12.53 40.78 12.83
C SER A 500 13.99 41.12 12.59
N SER A 501 14.66 41.73 13.57
CA SER A 501 16.09 42.07 13.50
C SER A 501 16.96 40.81 13.53
N ASP A 502 16.66 39.86 14.42
CA ASP A 502 17.37 38.58 14.45
C ASP A 502 17.15 37.80 13.15
N MET A 503 15.90 37.78 12.66
CA MET A 503 15.56 37.13 11.39
C MET A 503 16.30 37.75 10.19
N ALA A 504 16.51 39.08 10.20
CA ALA A 504 17.33 39.75 9.18
C ALA A 504 18.81 39.34 9.26
N THR A 505 19.36 39.17 10.47
CA THR A 505 20.72 38.63 10.66
C THR A 505 20.82 37.20 10.15
N ILE A 506 19.88 36.32 10.51
CA ILE A 506 19.81 34.93 10.02
C ILE A 506 19.73 34.89 8.49
N ARG A 507 18.88 35.74 7.89
CA ARG A 507 18.75 35.82 6.44
C ARG A 507 20.08 36.22 5.80
N LYS A 508 20.79 37.20 6.35
CA LYS A 508 22.12 37.62 5.87
C LYS A 508 23.13 36.46 5.96
N MET A 509 23.17 35.74 7.09
CA MET A 509 24.01 34.54 7.25
C MET A 509 23.70 33.48 6.19
N ALA A 510 22.42 33.33 5.82
CA ALA A 510 21.96 32.33 4.87
C ALA A 510 22.08 32.73 3.39
N THR A 511 22.11 34.03 3.05
CA THR A 511 22.27 34.51 1.67
C THR A 511 23.73 34.84 1.35
N GLU A 512 24.36 35.66 2.20
CA GLU A 512 25.72 36.16 2.00
C GLU A 512 26.75 35.22 2.63
N GLY A 513 26.41 34.59 3.75
CA GLY A 513 27.28 33.65 4.45
C GLY A 513 27.18 32.20 3.98
N LYS A 514 27.59 31.29 4.88
CA LYS A 514 27.63 29.83 4.69
C LYS A 514 26.51 29.07 5.43
N LEU A 515 25.57 29.75 6.08
CA LEU A 515 24.57 29.09 6.91
C LEU A 515 23.65 28.20 6.06
N LYS A 516 23.66 26.90 6.38
CA LYS A 516 22.90 25.84 5.71
C LYS A 516 21.89 25.17 6.64
N VAL A 517 22.16 25.12 7.94
CA VAL A 517 21.31 24.44 8.92
C VAL A 517 20.82 25.44 9.95
N LEU A 518 19.51 25.55 10.12
CA LEU A 518 18.89 26.49 11.04
C LEU A 518 17.87 25.79 11.94
N ASP A 519 18.12 25.78 13.24
CA ASP A 519 17.23 25.21 14.24
C ASP A 519 16.65 26.31 15.15
N LEU A 520 15.39 26.68 14.92
CA LEU A 520 14.65 27.65 15.74
C LEU A 520 13.63 26.96 16.65
N SER A 521 13.71 25.65 16.85
CA SER A 521 12.69 24.88 17.58
C SER A 521 12.47 25.39 19.02
N ASN A 522 13.53 25.94 19.63
CA ASN A 522 13.53 26.49 20.99
C ASN A 522 13.40 28.02 21.05
N ALA A 523 13.12 28.66 19.92
CA ALA A 523 12.93 30.10 19.84
C ALA A 523 11.44 30.48 19.98
N THR A 524 11.16 31.76 20.27
CA THR A 524 9.81 32.34 20.24
C THR A 524 9.84 33.66 19.48
N LEU A 525 8.98 33.80 18.47
CA LEU A 525 8.90 35.01 17.66
C LEU A 525 8.06 36.09 18.34
N LYS A 526 8.70 37.21 18.65
CA LYS A 526 8.09 38.39 19.25
C LYS A 526 7.85 39.48 18.21
N ALA A 527 6.68 40.11 18.34
CA ALA A 527 6.31 41.28 17.55
C ALA A 527 7.28 42.44 17.81
N ASP A 528 7.48 43.24 16.78
CA ASP A 528 8.23 44.48 16.82
C ASP A 528 7.65 45.48 15.79
N GLY A 529 8.39 46.55 15.47
CA GLY A 529 7.95 47.55 14.50
C GLY A 529 7.72 47.00 13.07
N ASN A 530 8.34 45.87 12.71
CA ASN A 530 8.27 45.27 11.37
C ASN A 530 7.36 44.04 11.32
N VAL A 531 7.29 43.25 12.39
CA VAL A 531 6.38 42.10 12.55
C VAL A 531 5.30 42.48 13.55
N ARG A 532 4.09 42.76 13.06
CA ARG A 532 2.99 43.34 13.88
C ARG A 532 2.28 42.36 14.83
N THR A 533 2.63 41.07 14.79
CA THR A 533 2.00 40.02 15.59
C THR A 533 3.03 38.97 16.01
N ASP A 534 3.02 38.58 17.28
CA ASP A 534 3.80 37.44 17.79
C ASP A 534 3.55 36.20 16.92
N ASN A 535 4.54 35.30 16.85
CA ASN A 535 4.41 33.98 16.23
C ASN A 535 4.06 33.97 14.74
N THR A 536 4.41 35.02 14.01
CA THR A 536 4.25 35.12 12.54
C THR A 536 5.61 35.22 11.86
N ILE A 537 5.84 34.37 10.85
CA ILE A 537 6.97 34.52 9.93
C ILE A 537 6.52 35.43 8.78
N GLY A 538 7.24 36.53 8.56
CA GLY A 538 6.93 37.50 7.50
C GLY A 538 7.15 36.95 6.09
N ASP A 539 6.62 37.67 5.11
CA ASP A 539 6.78 37.35 3.69
C ASP A 539 8.26 37.23 3.31
N LYS A 540 8.59 36.22 2.50
CA LYS A 540 9.94 36.01 1.94
C LYS A 540 11.09 35.92 2.97
N ALA A 541 10.79 35.61 4.23
CA ALA A 541 11.78 35.60 5.32
C ALA A 541 13.04 34.77 5.01
N PHE A 542 12.89 33.65 4.29
CA PHE A 542 13.97 32.76 3.88
C PHE A 542 14.05 32.58 2.35
N ALA A 543 13.45 33.48 1.57
CA ALA A 543 13.48 33.38 0.11
C ALA A 543 14.91 33.53 -0.43
N GLU A 544 15.25 32.69 -1.43
CA GLU A 544 16.54 32.64 -2.12
C GLU A 544 17.74 32.39 -1.19
N THR A 545 17.50 31.77 -0.02
CA THR A 545 18.57 31.40 0.92
C THR A 545 19.27 30.11 0.54
N LYS A 546 20.51 29.94 1.02
CA LYS A 546 21.30 28.70 0.90
C LYS A 546 20.96 27.67 2.00
N LEU A 547 19.91 27.92 2.80
CA LEU A 547 19.47 27.00 3.84
C LEU A 547 19.03 25.67 3.22
N GLU A 548 19.57 24.57 3.74
CA GLU A 548 19.25 23.21 3.35
C GLU A 548 18.29 22.55 4.37
N VAL A 549 18.45 22.86 5.66
CA VAL A 549 17.65 22.30 6.76
C VAL A 549 17.13 23.43 7.64
N VAL A 550 15.81 23.51 7.82
CA VAL A 550 15.20 24.54 8.67
C VAL A 550 14.17 23.92 9.62
N LYS A 551 14.31 24.17 10.92
CA LYS A 551 13.27 23.84 11.90
C LYS A 551 12.67 25.13 12.43
N LEU A 552 11.39 25.33 12.20
CA LEU A 552 10.70 26.56 12.62
C LEU A 552 10.33 26.52 14.11
N PRO A 553 10.15 27.69 14.76
CA PRO A 553 9.70 27.74 16.15
C PRO A 553 8.36 27.05 16.33
N ALA A 554 8.22 26.21 17.36
CA ALA A 554 6.98 25.50 17.65
C ALA A 554 5.79 26.44 17.94
N THR A 555 6.08 27.67 18.34
CA THR A 555 5.11 28.72 18.64
C THR A 555 4.50 29.38 17.41
N VAL A 556 5.09 29.21 16.21
CA VAL A 556 4.61 29.86 14.98
C VAL A 556 3.23 29.35 14.59
N THR A 557 2.31 30.30 14.38
CA THR A 557 0.93 30.01 13.98
C THR A 557 0.61 30.50 12.57
N LYS A 558 1.44 31.40 12.00
CA LYS A 558 1.23 31.99 10.67
C LYS A 558 2.54 32.15 9.89
N MET A 559 2.46 31.88 8.58
CA MET A 559 3.54 32.13 7.63
C MET A 559 3.04 33.04 6.50
N GLY A 560 3.86 34.02 6.13
CA GLY A 560 3.62 34.92 5.01
C GLY A 560 3.74 34.25 3.64
N THR A 561 3.64 35.06 2.59
CA THR A 561 3.81 34.63 1.20
C THR A 561 5.29 34.37 0.89
N GLY A 562 5.57 33.26 0.22
CA GLY A 562 6.89 33.00 -0.37
C GLY A 562 8.02 32.80 0.65
N VAL A 563 7.72 32.35 1.87
CA VAL A 563 8.69 32.28 2.97
C VAL A 563 10.00 31.58 2.57
N PHE A 564 9.94 30.46 1.85
CA PHE A 564 11.09 29.71 1.34
C PHE A 564 11.19 29.74 -0.19
N SER A 565 10.55 30.70 -0.87
CA SER A 565 10.58 30.75 -2.34
C SER A 565 12.02 30.79 -2.87
N GLY A 566 12.39 29.87 -3.75
CA GLY A 566 13.74 29.76 -4.31
C GLY A 566 14.83 29.33 -3.32
N ALA A 567 14.48 28.98 -2.08
CA ALA A 567 15.46 28.56 -1.08
C ALA A 567 15.98 27.14 -1.40
N ALA A 568 17.25 26.88 -1.08
CA ALA A 568 17.92 25.59 -1.31
C ALA A 568 17.46 24.45 -0.38
N VAL A 569 16.30 24.62 0.28
CA VAL A 569 15.81 23.72 1.33
C VAL A 569 15.59 22.32 0.81
N LYS A 570 16.10 21.36 1.58
CA LYS A 570 15.84 19.92 1.47
C LYS A 570 14.80 19.48 2.46
N TYR A 571 14.81 20.08 3.65
CA TYR A 571 13.93 19.75 4.76
C TYR A 571 13.48 21.00 5.52
N VAL A 572 12.17 21.11 5.76
CA VAL A 572 11.58 22.15 6.61
C VAL A 572 10.62 21.49 7.61
N LYS A 573 10.94 21.57 8.90
CA LYS A 573 10.01 21.18 9.97
C LYS A 573 9.02 22.31 10.22
N LEU A 574 7.79 22.14 9.72
CA LEU A 574 6.70 23.06 10.03
C LEU A 574 6.23 22.90 11.49
N PRO A 575 5.76 23.97 12.14
CA PRO A 575 5.20 23.91 13.49
C PRO A 575 3.81 23.24 13.47
N ALA A 576 3.54 22.38 14.46
CA ALA A 576 2.22 21.76 14.62
C ALA A 576 1.09 22.77 14.87
N ALA A 577 1.42 23.97 15.38
CA ALA A 577 0.47 25.06 15.64
C ALA A 577 0.17 25.95 14.42
N LEU A 578 0.78 25.68 13.26
CA LEU A 578 0.63 26.50 12.06
C LEU A 578 -0.77 26.36 11.45
N THR A 579 -1.54 27.45 11.46
CA THR A 579 -2.93 27.47 10.98
C THR A 579 -3.11 28.23 9.67
N VAL A 580 -2.19 29.14 9.33
CA VAL A 580 -2.27 29.98 8.14
C VAL A 580 -0.93 30.01 7.41
N MET A 581 -0.97 29.81 6.09
CA MET A 581 0.18 29.95 5.20
C MET A 581 -0.15 30.88 4.03
N GLY A 582 0.82 31.67 3.60
CA GLY A 582 0.73 32.44 2.37
C GLY A 582 1.06 31.60 1.13
N GLY A 583 0.70 32.11 -0.05
CA GLY A 583 1.00 31.51 -1.34
C GLY A 583 2.49 31.34 -1.58
N SER A 584 2.85 30.44 -2.50
CA SER A 584 4.22 30.28 -3.00
C SER A 584 5.29 29.96 -1.94
N CYS A 585 4.92 29.48 -0.76
CA CYS A 585 5.85 29.27 0.36
C CYS A 585 7.11 28.47 -0.01
N PHE A 586 7.02 27.49 -0.91
CA PHE A 586 8.13 26.65 -1.37
C PHE A 586 8.27 26.65 -2.90
N ASN A 587 7.82 27.73 -3.55
CA ASN A 587 7.94 27.87 -4.99
C ASN A 587 9.41 27.89 -5.41
N GLY A 588 9.81 27.03 -6.34
CA GLY A 588 11.15 27.04 -6.88
C GLY A 588 12.23 26.50 -5.95
N CYS A 589 11.87 25.76 -4.90
CA CYS A 589 12.86 25.10 -4.04
C CYS A 589 13.54 23.94 -4.82
N PRO A 590 14.82 24.05 -5.22
CA PRO A 590 15.42 23.10 -6.15
C PRO A 590 15.67 21.72 -5.54
N ASN A 591 15.77 21.64 -4.20
CA ASN A 591 16.16 20.42 -3.48
C ASN A 591 15.05 19.85 -2.59
N LEU A 592 13.87 20.47 -2.56
CA LEU A 592 12.78 20.03 -1.68
C LEU A 592 12.13 18.78 -2.28
N ASN A 593 12.37 17.64 -1.64
CA ASN A 593 11.89 16.34 -2.09
C ASN A 593 10.54 15.98 -1.48
N GLU A 594 10.36 16.25 -0.19
CA GLU A 594 9.11 15.93 0.48
C GLU A 594 8.61 17.05 1.38
N MET A 595 7.32 17.01 1.70
CA MET A 595 6.73 17.94 2.64
C MET A 595 5.62 17.27 3.46
N GLU A 596 5.65 17.50 4.77
CA GLU A 596 4.54 17.23 5.66
C GLU A 596 3.90 18.55 6.08
N PHE A 597 2.62 18.72 5.74
CA PHE A 597 1.84 19.86 6.20
C PHE A 597 1.17 19.54 7.54
N PRO A 598 1.11 20.46 8.52
CA PRO A 598 0.55 20.16 9.83
C PRO A 598 -0.97 19.98 9.77
N ALA A 599 -1.51 19.08 10.61
CA ALA A 599 -2.95 18.75 10.67
C ALA A 599 -3.87 19.93 11.03
N THR A 600 -3.31 21.01 11.58
CA THR A 600 -4.01 22.25 11.91
C THR A 600 -4.25 23.16 10.71
N LEU A 601 -3.61 22.89 9.56
CA LEU A 601 -3.72 23.69 8.36
C LEU A 601 -5.01 23.37 7.58
N LYS A 602 -5.80 24.41 7.30
CA LYS A 602 -7.08 24.27 6.58
C LYS A 602 -6.97 24.38 5.07
N GLU A 603 -5.94 25.04 4.57
CA GLU A 603 -5.74 25.27 3.14
C GLU A 603 -4.26 25.14 2.78
N ILE A 604 -3.97 24.40 1.71
CA ILE A 604 -2.68 24.52 1.01
C ILE A 604 -2.81 25.68 0.03
N PRO A 605 -2.06 26.78 0.19
CA PRO A 605 -2.20 27.96 -0.66
C PRO A 605 -1.82 27.73 -2.13
N TYR A 606 -2.16 28.70 -2.97
CA TYR A 606 -1.77 28.71 -4.38
C TYR A 606 -0.23 28.69 -4.55
N TYR A 607 0.25 28.01 -5.60
CA TYR A 607 1.65 27.92 -6.00
C TYR A 607 2.62 27.39 -4.93
N THR A 608 2.12 26.68 -3.90
CA THR A 608 2.90 26.35 -2.69
C THR A 608 4.22 25.64 -3.00
N CYS A 609 4.21 24.60 -3.84
CA CYS A 609 5.37 23.82 -4.28
C CYS A 609 5.48 23.80 -5.82
N ILE A 610 5.09 24.88 -6.50
CA ILE A 610 5.30 24.97 -7.95
C ILE A 610 6.79 25.11 -8.25
N ASN A 611 7.26 24.60 -9.40
CA ASN A 611 8.65 24.68 -9.83
C ASN A 611 9.66 23.97 -8.89
N THR A 612 9.21 22.93 -8.17
CA THR A 612 10.03 22.16 -7.23
C THR A 612 10.42 20.81 -7.87
N PRO A 613 11.55 20.70 -8.59
CA PRO A 613 11.81 19.67 -9.60
C PRO A 613 12.18 18.28 -9.05
N VAL A 614 12.36 18.15 -7.74
CA VAL A 614 12.65 16.86 -7.09
C VAL A 614 11.55 16.45 -6.12
N PHE A 615 10.44 17.19 -6.08
CA PHE A 615 9.35 16.94 -5.14
C PHE A 615 8.68 15.60 -5.46
N ALA A 616 8.82 14.61 -4.58
CA ALA A 616 8.33 13.24 -4.77
C ALA A 616 7.22 12.83 -3.80
N LYS A 617 7.08 13.50 -2.65
CA LYS A 617 6.10 13.09 -1.64
C LYS A 617 5.47 14.27 -0.92
N VAL A 618 4.15 14.20 -0.73
CA VAL A 618 3.41 15.10 0.16
C VAL A 618 2.58 14.30 1.15
N THR A 619 2.64 14.69 2.42
CA THR A 619 1.75 14.19 3.47
C THR A 619 0.71 15.26 3.79
N LEU A 620 -0.55 14.93 3.53
CA LEU A 620 -1.73 15.74 3.84
C LEU A 620 -2.53 15.06 4.94
N HIS A 621 -3.06 15.83 5.89
CA HIS A 621 -3.74 15.29 7.08
C HIS A 621 -5.24 15.62 7.08
N ASN A 622 -6.00 14.81 7.81
CA ASN A 622 -7.41 15.06 8.09
C ASN A 622 -7.57 16.41 8.81
N GLY A 623 -8.46 17.25 8.28
CA GLY A 623 -8.64 18.63 8.73
C GLY A 623 -8.40 19.65 7.62
N LEU A 624 -7.64 19.27 6.57
CA LEU A 624 -7.43 20.05 5.36
C LEU A 624 -8.72 20.14 4.53
N GLU A 625 -9.12 21.34 4.15
CA GLU A 625 -10.38 21.60 3.44
C GLU A 625 -10.18 22.03 1.99
N LYS A 626 -9.02 22.61 1.66
CA LYS A 626 -8.76 23.19 0.32
C LYS A 626 -7.32 22.98 -0.13
N ILE A 627 -7.16 22.66 -1.42
CA ILE A 627 -5.88 22.66 -2.13
C ILE A 627 -5.92 23.76 -3.18
N GLY A 628 -5.00 24.72 -3.09
CA GLY A 628 -5.00 25.94 -3.91
C GLY A 628 -4.55 25.74 -5.35
N GLU A 629 -4.70 26.80 -6.15
CA GLU A 629 -4.30 26.83 -7.56
C GLU A 629 -2.82 26.46 -7.73
N ALA A 630 -2.55 25.48 -8.59
CA ALA A 630 -1.21 24.98 -8.92
C ALA A 630 -0.30 24.77 -7.70
N ALA A 631 -0.89 24.33 -6.57
CA ALA A 631 -0.17 24.08 -5.33
C ALA A 631 0.99 23.08 -5.50
N PHE A 632 0.83 22.07 -6.36
CA PHE A 632 1.81 21.02 -6.62
C PHE A 632 2.07 20.83 -8.14
N ALA A 633 1.82 21.85 -8.95
CA ALA A 633 2.04 21.77 -10.40
C ALA A 633 3.54 21.65 -10.75
N ARG A 634 3.86 20.90 -11.81
CA ARG A 634 5.19 20.95 -12.42
C ARG A 634 5.40 22.30 -13.12
N SER A 635 6.65 22.73 -13.25
CA SER A 635 6.99 23.82 -14.16
C SER A 635 6.99 23.34 -15.61
N PHE A 636 6.49 24.14 -16.54
CA PHE A 636 6.66 23.90 -17.97
C PHE A 636 8.04 24.41 -18.43
N GLY A 637 9.10 23.65 -18.12
CA GLY A 637 10.46 23.88 -18.60
C GLY A 637 11.18 22.55 -18.89
N GLU A 638 12.18 22.56 -19.77
CA GLU A 638 12.83 21.36 -20.34
C GLU A 638 13.46 20.40 -19.29
N ASN A 639 13.67 20.86 -18.05
CA ASN A 639 14.29 20.08 -16.96
C ASN A 639 13.46 20.03 -15.66
N SER A 640 12.18 20.42 -15.66
CA SER A 640 11.32 20.37 -14.46
C SER A 640 10.33 19.21 -14.55
N GLN A 641 10.53 18.20 -13.70
CA GLN A 641 9.57 17.14 -13.47
C GLN A 641 9.12 17.22 -12.02
N ASN A 642 7.82 17.27 -11.75
CA ASN A 642 7.37 16.93 -10.41
C ASN A 642 7.48 15.40 -10.29
N MET A 643 8.22 14.91 -9.30
CA MET A 643 8.52 13.49 -9.14
C MET A 643 7.44 12.76 -8.32
N MET A 644 6.36 13.43 -7.92
CA MET A 644 5.31 12.87 -7.09
C MET A 644 4.63 11.68 -7.74
N THR A 645 4.80 10.49 -7.16
CA THR A 645 4.23 9.21 -7.67
C THR A 645 2.99 8.75 -6.93
N GLU A 646 2.78 9.25 -5.71
CA GLU A 646 1.70 8.85 -4.81
C GLU A 646 1.01 10.10 -4.28
N LEU A 647 -0.32 10.05 -4.19
CA LEU A 647 -1.14 11.13 -3.67
C LEU A 647 -2.34 10.53 -2.94
N THR A 648 -2.48 10.89 -1.66
CA THR A 648 -3.70 10.64 -0.88
C THR A 648 -4.36 11.97 -0.58
N ILE A 649 -5.60 12.14 -1.04
CA ILE A 649 -6.41 13.33 -0.76
C ILE A 649 -7.26 13.02 0.49
N PRO A 650 -7.14 13.78 1.59
CA PRO A 650 -7.94 13.52 2.79
C PRO A 650 -9.45 13.69 2.56
N GLU A 651 -10.27 12.89 3.26
CA GLU A 651 -11.76 12.93 3.27
C GLU A 651 -12.36 14.26 3.76
N THR A 652 -11.53 15.20 4.19
CA THR A 652 -11.97 16.54 4.60
C THR A 652 -11.85 17.57 3.48
N VAL A 653 -11.14 17.26 2.39
CA VAL A 653 -10.92 18.19 1.28
C VAL A 653 -12.23 18.40 0.51
N LYS A 654 -12.61 19.66 0.34
CA LYS A 654 -13.84 20.08 -0.36
C LYS A 654 -13.54 20.65 -1.74
N GLU A 655 -12.38 21.28 -1.90
CA GLU A 655 -12.00 22.02 -3.12
C GLU A 655 -10.56 21.69 -3.55
N ILE A 656 -10.40 21.35 -4.82
CA ILE A 656 -9.11 21.21 -5.51
C ILE A 656 -9.01 22.33 -6.54
N GLY A 657 -8.00 23.19 -6.42
CA GLY A 657 -7.83 24.38 -7.25
C GLY A 657 -7.45 24.08 -8.70
N ASN A 658 -7.51 25.13 -9.54
CA ASN A 658 -7.07 25.04 -10.93
C ASN A 658 -5.62 24.58 -11.00
N ALA A 659 -5.32 23.69 -11.94
CA ALA A 659 -3.97 23.19 -12.18
C ALA A 659 -3.24 22.58 -10.96
N ALA A 660 -3.92 22.21 -9.87
CA ALA A 660 -3.31 21.86 -8.58
C ALA A 660 -2.21 20.79 -8.67
N PHE A 661 -2.35 19.80 -9.53
CA PHE A 661 -1.44 18.64 -9.69
C PHE A 661 -0.96 18.44 -11.13
N VAL A 662 -0.92 19.51 -11.93
CA VAL A 662 -0.50 19.43 -13.33
C VAL A 662 0.89 18.84 -13.46
N GLY A 663 1.04 17.85 -14.34
CA GLY A 663 2.33 17.25 -14.69
C GLY A 663 2.98 16.46 -13.54
N THR A 664 2.20 16.07 -12.54
CA THR A 664 2.66 15.10 -11.53
C THR A 664 2.77 13.70 -12.13
N ARG A 665 3.48 12.80 -11.45
CA ARG A 665 3.72 11.42 -11.90
C ARG A 665 2.87 10.42 -11.11
N ILE A 666 1.75 10.89 -10.55
CA ILE A 666 0.83 10.06 -9.78
C ILE A 666 0.35 8.89 -10.64
N LYS A 667 0.31 7.70 -10.05
CA LYS A 667 -0.10 6.47 -10.77
C LYS A 667 -1.59 6.21 -10.70
N THR A 668 -2.17 6.41 -9.53
CA THR A 668 -3.60 6.25 -9.28
C THR A 668 -4.14 7.48 -8.58
N LEU A 669 -5.44 7.72 -8.73
CA LEU A 669 -6.10 8.86 -8.12
C LEU A 669 -7.50 8.47 -7.64
N THR A 670 -7.72 8.65 -6.33
CA THR A 670 -9.07 8.65 -5.74
C THR A 670 -9.43 10.09 -5.40
N ILE A 671 -10.57 10.56 -5.92
CA ILE A 671 -11.20 11.82 -5.53
C ILE A 671 -12.28 11.51 -4.48
N PRO A 672 -12.06 11.86 -3.20
CA PRO A 672 -12.96 11.54 -2.10
C PRO A 672 -14.37 12.09 -2.27
N ALA A 673 -15.33 11.50 -1.57
CA ALA A 673 -16.73 11.91 -1.63
C ALA A 673 -16.97 13.35 -1.13
N SER A 674 -16.07 13.86 -0.29
CA SER A 674 -16.09 15.23 0.24
C SER A 674 -15.79 16.31 -0.81
N VAL A 675 -15.12 15.95 -1.91
CA VAL A 675 -14.71 16.90 -2.94
C VAL A 675 -15.93 17.30 -3.78
N THR A 676 -16.32 18.57 -3.65
CA THR A 676 -17.49 19.16 -4.33
C THR A 676 -17.10 20.08 -5.48
N SER A 677 -15.83 20.49 -5.55
CA SER A 677 -15.31 21.36 -6.59
C SER A 677 -13.89 20.95 -7.00
N VAL A 678 -13.66 20.81 -8.30
CA VAL A 678 -12.35 20.56 -8.90
C VAL A 678 -12.11 21.59 -9.98
N GLY A 679 -10.95 22.25 -9.93
CA GLY A 679 -10.55 23.28 -10.87
C GLY A 679 -10.22 22.72 -12.25
N ARG A 680 -10.18 23.63 -13.23
CA ARG A 680 -9.75 23.31 -14.60
C ARG A 680 -8.31 22.84 -14.59
N THR A 681 -7.97 21.95 -15.53
CA THR A 681 -6.63 21.38 -15.71
C THR A 681 -6.03 20.75 -14.45
N ALA A 682 -6.80 20.39 -13.41
CA ALA A 682 -6.25 20.01 -12.11
C ALA A 682 -5.22 18.86 -12.18
N PHE A 683 -5.39 17.93 -13.12
CA PHE A 683 -4.51 16.77 -13.34
C PHE A 683 -4.03 16.68 -14.81
N ASP A 684 -3.91 17.81 -15.52
CA ASP A 684 -3.38 17.85 -16.90
C ASP A 684 -1.92 17.35 -16.93
N TYR A 685 -1.50 16.64 -17.98
CA TYR A 685 -0.17 16.06 -18.16
C TYR A 685 0.28 15.05 -17.08
N CYS A 686 -0.63 14.41 -16.33
CA CYS A 686 -0.27 13.31 -15.45
C CYS A 686 0.01 12.02 -16.25
N THR A 687 1.15 11.97 -16.93
CA THR A 687 1.49 10.94 -17.93
C THR A 687 1.73 9.53 -17.38
N GLN A 688 1.67 9.35 -16.06
CA GLN A 688 1.79 8.05 -15.40
C GLN A 688 0.48 7.60 -14.74
N LEU A 689 -0.56 8.43 -14.79
CA LEU A 689 -1.86 8.15 -14.19
C LEU A 689 -2.57 7.09 -15.03
N THR A 690 -2.85 5.92 -14.46
CA THR A 690 -3.51 4.78 -15.11
C THR A 690 -4.98 4.67 -14.75
N ASP A 691 -5.33 5.01 -13.51
CA ASP A 691 -6.66 4.78 -12.94
C ASP A 691 -7.17 5.98 -12.14
N VAL A 692 -8.42 6.35 -12.39
CA VAL A 692 -9.13 7.42 -11.68
C VAL A 692 -10.44 6.90 -11.11
N VAL A 693 -10.66 7.14 -9.80
CA VAL A 693 -11.90 6.85 -9.10
C VAL A 693 -12.49 8.12 -8.50
N PHE A 694 -13.74 8.41 -8.84
CA PHE A 694 -14.53 9.43 -8.14
C PHE A 694 -15.50 8.77 -7.16
N GLU A 695 -15.43 9.13 -5.88
CA GLU A 695 -16.36 8.64 -4.85
C GLU A 695 -17.54 9.61 -4.64
N GLY A 696 -17.36 10.87 -5.04
CA GLY A 696 -18.34 11.95 -4.88
C GLY A 696 -19.33 12.11 -6.03
N THR A 697 -20.06 13.23 -5.98
CA THR A 697 -21.18 13.57 -6.89
C THR A 697 -20.90 14.80 -7.75
N LEU A 698 -19.68 14.93 -8.29
CA LEU A 698 -19.35 16.03 -9.20
C LEU A 698 -20.31 16.03 -10.40
N THR A 699 -20.93 17.20 -10.65
CA THR A 699 -21.90 17.37 -11.74
C THR A 699 -21.24 17.59 -13.09
N SER A 700 -19.97 17.99 -13.13
CA SER A 700 -19.19 18.08 -14.36
C SER A 700 -17.77 17.54 -14.18
N LEU A 701 -17.20 17.00 -15.26
CA LEU A 701 -15.76 16.85 -15.40
C LEU A 701 -15.20 18.16 -15.96
N PRO A 702 -14.40 18.92 -15.19
CA PRO A 702 -13.90 20.22 -15.60
C PRO A 702 -13.04 20.19 -16.85
N ARG A 703 -13.03 21.32 -17.57
CA ARG A 703 -12.20 21.51 -18.76
C ARG A 703 -10.76 21.06 -18.53
N ARG A 704 -10.26 20.19 -19.42
CA ARG A 704 -8.89 19.64 -19.44
C ARG A 704 -8.46 18.92 -18.16
N ILE A 705 -9.36 18.46 -17.30
CA ILE A 705 -9.00 17.85 -16.01
C ILE A 705 -7.96 16.73 -16.14
N PHE A 706 -8.04 15.86 -17.15
CA PHE A 706 -7.10 14.77 -17.45
C PHE A 706 -6.52 14.87 -18.87
N CYS A 707 -6.37 16.09 -19.37
CA CYS A 707 -5.76 16.31 -20.70
C CYS A 707 -4.31 15.77 -20.70
N ASN A 708 -3.89 15.09 -21.77
CA ASN A 708 -2.55 14.48 -21.92
C ASN A 708 -2.17 13.48 -20.81
N CYS A 709 -3.12 12.89 -20.10
CA CYS A 709 -2.88 11.73 -19.26
C CYS A 709 -2.75 10.48 -20.14
N SER A 710 -1.63 10.40 -20.86
CA SER A 710 -1.42 9.42 -21.93
C SER A 710 -1.39 7.96 -21.47
N SER A 711 -1.30 7.69 -20.16
CA SER A 711 -1.38 6.35 -19.58
C SER A 711 -2.73 6.04 -18.94
N LEU A 712 -3.70 6.97 -18.97
CA LEU A 712 -4.99 6.78 -18.33
C LEU A 712 -5.80 5.75 -19.12
N GLU A 713 -6.03 4.59 -18.52
CA GLU A 713 -6.71 3.43 -19.12
C GLU A 713 -8.13 3.29 -18.58
N SER A 714 -8.37 3.65 -17.32
CA SER A 714 -9.66 3.46 -16.65
C SER A 714 -10.11 4.70 -15.86
N ILE A 715 -11.40 4.99 -15.95
CA ILE A 715 -12.05 6.05 -15.18
C ILE A 715 -13.41 5.58 -14.66
N ARG A 716 -13.61 5.70 -13.35
CA ARG A 716 -14.93 5.57 -12.71
C ARG A 716 -15.51 6.95 -12.49
N PHE A 717 -16.43 7.35 -13.37
CA PHE A 717 -17.09 8.65 -13.32
C PHE A 717 -17.85 8.92 -12.01
N PRO A 718 -17.97 10.20 -11.60
CA PRO A 718 -18.74 10.59 -10.42
C PRO A 718 -20.24 10.29 -10.59
N LYS A 719 -20.91 10.01 -9.47
CA LYS A 719 -22.36 9.77 -9.48
C LYS A 719 -23.10 11.07 -9.81
N GLY A 720 -24.05 11.01 -10.75
CA GLY A 720 -24.85 12.19 -11.12
C GLY A 720 -24.14 13.16 -12.07
N LEU A 721 -23.05 12.72 -12.72
CA LEU A 721 -22.37 13.50 -13.76
C LEU A 721 -23.36 13.95 -14.85
N LYS A 722 -23.33 15.24 -15.18
CA LYS A 722 -24.16 15.88 -16.20
C LYS A 722 -23.37 16.31 -17.43
N VAL A 723 -22.15 16.80 -17.24
CA VAL A 723 -21.37 17.41 -18.32
C VAL A 723 -19.94 16.88 -18.31
N ILE A 724 -19.43 16.48 -19.46
CA ILE A 724 -18.00 16.28 -19.69
C ILE A 724 -17.52 17.51 -20.47
N GLU A 725 -16.78 18.42 -19.84
CA GLU A 725 -16.37 19.67 -20.48
C GLU A 725 -15.27 19.46 -21.53
N ASP A 726 -14.94 20.56 -22.22
CA ASP A 726 -13.94 20.59 -23.29
C ASP A 726 -12.61 19.93 -22.89
N GLU A 727 -12.09 19.07 -23.77
CA GLU A 727 -10.78 18.44 -23.65
C GLU A 727 -10.56 17.64 -22.33
N ALA A 728 -11.61 17.29 -21.58
CA ALA A 728 -11.51 16.68 -20.25
C ALA A 728 -10.69 15.38 -20.22
N LEU A 729 -10.80 14.55 -21.26
CA LEU A 729 -10.10 13.27 -21.45
C LEU A 729 -9.26 13.27 -22.74
N TYR A 730 -8.86 14.45 -23.24
CA TYR A 730 -8.05 14.58 -24.46
C TYR A 730 -6.73 13.84 -24.32
N PHE A 731 -6.39 13.02 -25.31
CA PHE A 731 -5.15 12.25 -25.40
C PHE A 731 -4.90 11.33 -24.19
N THR A 732 -5.87 10.45 -23.94
CA THR A 732 -5.84 9.38 -22.95
C THR A 732 -5.75 8.00 -23.60
N SER A 733 -5.43 6.95 -22.84
CA SER A 733 -5.33 5.56 -23.33
C SER A 733 -6.56 4.71 -23.07
N ILE A 734 -7.70 5.34 -22.74
CA ILE A 734 -8.97 4.65 -22.49
C ILE A 734 -9.42 3.95 -23.79
N LEU A 735 -9.60 2.63 -23.73
CA LEU A 735 -10.04 1.83 -24.88
C LEU A 735 -11.56 1.62 -24.90
N ASP A 736 -12.15 1.34 -23.74
CA ASP A 736 -13.57 1.07 -23.60
C ASP A 736 -14.22 2.16 -22.74
N LEU A 737 -14.92 3.09 -23.42
CA LEU A 737 -15.48 4.27 -22.78
C LEU A 737 -16.98 4.11 -22.54
N VAL A 738 -17.37 3.96 -21.28
CA VAL A 738 -18.77 3.93 -20.86
C VAL A 738 -19.13 5.28 -20.25
N ILE A 739 -19.82 6.12 -21.00
CA ILE A 739 -20.35 7.39 -20.48
C ILE A 739 -21.59 7.09 -19.63
N PRO A 740 -21.64 7.49 -18.35
CA PRO A 740 -22.71 7.08 -17.45
C PRO A 740 -24.05 7.73 -17.78
N GLU A 741 -25.14 7.02 -17.46
CA GLU A 741 -26.50 7.58 -17.50
C GLU A 741 -26.60 8.82 -16.61
N GLY A 742 -27.27 9.85 -17.13
CA GLY A 742 -27.36 11.17 -16.51
C GLY A 742 -26.55 12.24 -17.24
N VAL A 743 -25.53 11.88 -18.02
CA VAL A 743 -24.75 12.84 -18.83
C VAL A 743 -25.61 13.38 -19.97
N GLU A 744 -25.62 14.70 -20.11
CA GLU A 744 -26.44 15.48 -21.05
C GLU A 744 -25.56 16.15 -22.13
N GLU A 745 -24.31 16.51 -21.80
CA GLU A 745 -23.39 17.20 -22.73
C GLU A 745 -21.97 16.63 -22.69
N ILE A 746 -21.40 16.43 -23.88
CA ILE A 746 -19.99 16.12 -24.11
C ILE A 746 -19.38 17.26 -24.91
N GLY A 747 -18.38 17.92 -24.32
CA GLY A 747 -17.75 19.14 -24.84
C GLY A 747 -16.84 18.91 -26.05
N LYS A 748 -16.27 20.02 -26.53
CA LYS A 748 -15.35 20.03 -27.66
C LYS A 748 -14.08 19.23 -27.32
N SER A 749 -13.66 18.35 -28.23
CA SER A 749 -12.45 17.54 -28.11
C SER A 749 -12.37 16.73 -26.80
N ALA A 750 -13.51 16.50 -26.13
CA ALA A 750 -13.55 15.92 -24.78
C ALA A 750 -12.82 14.58 -24.68
N CYS A 751 -12.92 13.73 -25.70
CA CYS A 751 -12.24 12.44 -25.82
C CYS A 751 -11.45 12.35 -27.14
N GLU A 752 -10.96 13.49 -27.65
CA GLU A 752 -10.13 13.50 -28.86
C GLU A 752 -8.77 12.84 -28.56
N ARG A 753 -8.28 12.04 -29.50
CA ARG A 753 -7.06 11.21 -29.37
C ARG A 753 -7.10 10.23 -28.21
N THR A 754 -8.28 9.86 -27.75
CA THR A 754 -8.47 8.71 -26.87
C THR A 754 -8.47 7.44 -27.73
N GLY A 755 -7.76 6.39 -27.32
CA GLY A 755 -7.60 5.11 -28.05
C GLY A 755 -8.88 4.27 -28.20
N ILE A 756 -10.06 4.89 -28.28
CA ILE A 756 -11.37 4.28 -28.13
C ILE A 756 -11.56 3.17 -29.16
N ARG A 757 -11.77 1.95 -28.66
CA ARG A 757 -12.24 0.77 -29.37
C ARG A 757 -13.75 0.62 -29.26
N SER A 758 -14.32 0.87 -28.09
CA SER A 758 -15.76 0.79 -27.85
C SER A 758 -16.24 2.00 -27.08
N ILE A 759 -17.43 2.49 -27.43
CA ILE A 759 -18.07 3.60 -26.72
C ILE A 759 -19.54 3.32 -26.48
N THR A 760 -19.97 3.54 -25.24
CA THR A 760 -21.38 3.52 -24.84
C THR A 760 -21.80 4.93 -24.45
N LEU A 761 -22.84 5.43 -25.11
CA LEU A 761 -23.44 6.74 -24.86
C LEU A 761 -24.78 6.58 -24.11
N PRO A 762 -25.09 7.45 -23.14
CA PRO A 762 -26.30 7.33 -22.33
C PRO A 762 -27.54 7.86 -23.05
N ALA A 763 -28.71 7.34 -22.69
CA ALA A 763 -29.99 7.81 -23.24
C ALA A 763 -30.29 9.30 -22.91
N THR A 764 -29.68 9.82 -21.85
CA THR A 764 -29.80 11.23 -21.43
C THR A 764 -29.00 12.22 -22.27
N LEU A 765 -28.10 11.75 -23.15
CA LEU A 765 -27.24 12.64 -23.93
C LEU A 765 -28.06 13.53 -24.87
N ARG A 766 -27.75 14.83 -24.91
CA ARG A 766 -28.37 15.86 -25.77
C ARG A 766 -27.39 16.50 -26.74
N LYS A 767 -26.13 16.71 -26.33
CA LYS A 767 -25.15 17.45 -27.12
C LYS A 767 -23.80 16.75 -27.20
N ILE A 768 -23.25 16.70 -28.41
CA ILE A 768 -21.90 16.21 -28.72
C ILE A 768 -21.12 17.35 -29.38
N GLY A 769 -20.02 17.79 -28.77
CA GLY A 769 -19.19 18.89 -29.23
C GLY A 769 -18.31 18.58 -30.45
N ASP A 770 -17.69 19.63 -30.99
CA ASP A 770 -16.71 19.53 -32.08
C ASP A 770 -15.58 18.56 -31.73
N ASN A 771 -15.23 17.66 -32.65
CA ASN A 771 -14.15 16.68 -32.48
C ASN A 771 -14.24 15.80 -31.21
N ALA A 772 -15.42 15.69 -30.57
CA ALA A 772 -15.56 15.05 -29.25
C ALA A 772 -14.91 13.66 -29.14
N PHE A 773 -14.92 12.86 -30.21
CA PHE A 773 -14.31 11.53 -30.30
C PHE A 773 -13.34 11.41 -31.48
N ALA A 774 -12.75 12.52 -31.91
CA ALA A 774 -11.81 12.54 -33.03
C ALA A 774 -10.57 11.71 -32.70
N TRP A 775 -10.04 11.00 -33.69
CA TRP A 775 -8.85 10.16 -33.60
C TRP A 775 -7.85 10.49 -34.71
N HIS A 776 -6.56 10.46 -34.36
CA HIS A 776 -5.47 10.87 -35.25
C HIS A 776 -4.30 9.87 -35.32
N GLY A 777 -4.47 8.65 -34.78
CA GLY A 777 -3.44 7.60 -34.75
C GLY A 777 -3.82 6.35 -35.56
N THR A 778 -3.08 5.26 -35.39
CA THR A 778 -3.30 3.99 -36.11
C THR A 778 -4.01 2.90 -35.30
N MET A 779 -4.31 3.14 -34.01
CA MET A 779 -4.80 2.13 -33.06
C MET A 779 -6.26 2.31 -32.60
N GLY A 780 -6.94 3.38 -33.01
CA GLY A 780 -8.38 3.60 -32.73
C GLY A 780 -9.23 2.81 -33.71
N THR A 781 -9.94 1.79 -33.22
CA THR A 781 -10.62 0.78 -34.06
C THR A 781 -12.13 0.75 -33.84
N CYS A 782 -12.72 1.76 -33.21
CA CYS A 782 -14.16 1.79 -33.06
C CYS A 782 -14.82 1.72 -34.45
N LYS A 783 -15.53 0.61 -34.70
CA LYS A 783 -16.19 0.31 -35.99
C LYS A 783 -17.68 0.61 -35.97
N THR A 784 -18.25 0.71 -34.77
CA THR A 784 -19.69 0.87 -34.56
C THR A 784 -19.95 1.80 -33.40
N ILE A 785 -20.96 2.67 -33.54
CA ILE A 785 -21.45 3.50 -32.44
C ILE A 785 -22.97 3.58 -32.50
N VAL A 786 -23.59 3.65 -31.32
CA VAL A 786 -25.02 3.91 -31.16
C VAL A 786 -25.21 5.35 -30.70
N LEU A 787 -25.87 6.17 -31.52
CA LEU A 787 -26.32 7.50 -31.13
C LEU A 787 -27.71 7.41 -30.48
N PRO A 788 -27.86 7.83 -29.22
CA PRO A 788 -29.12 7.72 -28.50
C PRO A 788 -30.20 8.65 -29.07
N ALA A 789 -31.47 8.30 -28.83
CA ALA A 789 -32.62 8.98 -29.45
C ALA A 789 -32.78 10.44 -29.02
N GLY A 790 -32.18 10.83 -27.90
CA GLY A 790 -32.28 12.18 -27.34
C GLY A 790 -31.25 13.18 -27.85
N VAL A 791 -30.31 12.79 -28.73
CA VAL A 791 -29.29 13.74 -29.22
C VAL A 791 -29.95 14.81 -30.10
N GLU A 792 -29.70 16.08 -29.78
CA GLU A 792 -30.28 17.25 -30.43
C GLU A 792 -29.23 18.01 -31.25
N GLU A 793 -28.00 18.11 -30.74
CA GLU A 793 -26.91 18.86 -31.36
C GLU A 793 -25.66 17.98 -31.49
N ILE A 794 -25.08 17.97 -32.70
CA ILE A 794 -23.80 17.32 -32.98
C ILE A 794 -22.90 18.32 -33.70
N GLY A 795 -21.74 18.56 -33.09
CA GLY A 795 -20.72 19.49 -33.57
C GLY A 795 -19.99 19.01 -34.82
N ARG A 796 -18.97 19.76 -35.21
CA ARG A 796 -18.13 19.48 -36.37
C ARG A 796 -17.24 18.26 -36.11
N ARG A 797 -17.29 17.29 -37.03
CA ARG A 797 -16.38 16.14 -37.11
C ARG A 797 -16.14 15.40 -35.78
N PRO A 798 -17.18 15.07 -35.00
CA PRO A 798 -17.03 14.37 -33.73
C PRO A 798 -16.35 13.00 -33.90
N PHE A 799 -16.39 12.41 -35.10
CA PHE A 799 -15.80 11.10 -35.42
C PHE A 799 -14.67 11.21 -36.46
N LEU A 800 -13.94 12.34 -36.46
CA LEU A 800 -12.79 12.53 -37.34
C LEU A 800 -11.80 11.36 -37.18
N GLY A 801 -11.40 10.71 -38.26
CA GLY A 801 -10.42 9.62 -38.22
C GLY A 801 -10.93 8.29 -37.65
N CYS A 802 -12.21 8.19 -37.30
CA CYS A 802 -12.85 6.91 -37.00
C CYS A 802 -13.17 6.14 -38.28
N GLU A 803 -13.02 4.82 -38.26
CA GLU A 803 -13.28 3.93 -39.41
C GLU A 803 -14.59 3.13 -39.24
N PHE A 804 -15.71 3.83 -39.01
CA PHE A 804 -16.98 3.16 -38.80
C PHE A 804 -17.46 2.38 -40.02
N THR A 805 -17.83 1.11 -39.80
CA THR A 805 -18.56 0.27 -40.75
C THR A 805 -20.07 0.29 -40.52
N ALA A 806 -20.50 0.71 -39.33
CA ALA A 806 -21.90 0.96 -39.04
C ALA A 806 -22.12 2.12 -38.06
N LEU A 807 -23.21 2.86 -38.25
CA LEU A 807 -23.68 3.91 -37.35
C LEU A 807 -25.14 3.64 -37.03
N ASP A 808 -25.46 3.36 -35.77
CA ASP A 808 -26.84 3.12 -35.32
C ASP A 808 -27.41 4.40 -34.72
N CYS A 809 -28.33 5.03 -35.44
CA CYS A 809 -28.91 6.31 -35.06
C CYS A 809 -30.34 6.12 -34.57
N ARG A 810 -30.59 6.34 -33.28
CA ARG A 810 -31.92 6.11 -32.68
C ARG A 810 -32.88 7.30 -32.78
N MET A 811 -32.48 8.38 -33.43
CA MET A 811 -33.28 9.59 -33.57
C MET A 811 -34.28 9.45 -34.73
N THR A 812 -35.56 9.79 -34.49
CA THR A 812 -36.62 9.73 -35.53
C THR A 812 -36.60 10.92 -36.50
N THR A 813 -35.79 11.93 -36.17
CA THR A 813 -35.51 13.09 -37.02
C THR A 813 -33.99 13.31 -36.99
N PRO A 814 -33.31 13.40 -38.15
CA PRO A 814 -31.88 13.63 -38.19
C PRO A 814 -31.54 14.95 -37.48
N PRO A 815 -30.59 14.96 -36.53
CA PRO A 815 -30.20 16.16 -35.82
C PRO A 815 -29.51 17.13 -36.78
N ALA A 816 -29.65 18.42 -36.51
CA ALA A 816 -29.03 19.46 -37.32
C ALA A 816 -27.51 19.40 -37.14
N LEU A 817 -26.79 19.33 -38.27
CA LEU A 817 -25.33 19.29 -38.30
C LEU A 817 -24.79 20.62 -38.80
N SER A 818 -23.86 21.21 -38.04
CA SER A 818 -23.15 22.44 -38.45
C SER A 818 -22.04 22.16 -39.47
N ALA A 819 -21.60 20.90 -39.58
CA ALA A 819 -20.59 20.42 -40.52
C ALA A 819 -20.63 18.88 -40.67
N GLU A 820 -19.71 18.31 -41.45
CA GLU A 820 -19.57 16.86 -41.66
C GLU A 820 -19.27 16.09 -40.36
N LEU A 821 -19.79 14.86 -40.24
CA LEU A 821 -19.56 13.95 -39.11
C LEU A 821 -18.13 13.36 -39.08
N PHE A 822 -17.56 13.14 -40.25
CA PHE A 822 -16.26 12.47 -40.47
C PHE A 822 -15.28 13.36 -41.25
N SER A 823 -14.08 12.85 -41.54
CA SER A 823 -13.15 13.51 -42.47
C SER A 823 -13.72 13.58 -43.89
N SER A 824 -13.17 14.48 -44.70
CA SER A 824 -13.46 14.53 -46.14
C SER A 824 -12.97 13.29 -46.91
N SER A 825 -12.08 12.50 -46.30
CA SER A 825 -11.58 11.24 -46.86
C SER A 825 -12.40 10.02 -46.45
N PHE A 826 -13.42 10.17 -45.59
CA PHE A 826 -14.25 9.06 -45.12
C PHE A 826 -15.14 8.54 -46.26
N ASP A 827 -15.09 7.23 -46.48
CA ASP A 827 -15.90 6.55 -47.51
C ASP A 827 -17.27 6.16 -46.94
N TYR A 828 -18.24 7.08 -47.05
CA TYR A 828 -19.61 6.88 -46.60
C TYR A 828 -20.31 5.67 -47.24
N SER A 829 -19.80 5.13 -48.35
CA SER A 829 -20.38 3.95 -48.99
C SER A 829 -20.10 2.65 -48.24
N LYS A 830 -19.06 2.63 -47.39
CA LYS A 830 -18.67 1.47 -46.58
C LYS A 830 -19.27 1.47 -45.18
N CYS A 831 -19.99 2.54 -44.80
CA CYS A 831 -20.64 2.66 -43.52
C CYS A 831 -22.16 2.50 -43.67
N THR A 832 -22.72 1.53 -42.97
CA THR A 832 -24.18 1.32 -42.92
C THR A 832 -24.79 2.21 -41.86
N LEU A 833 -25.71 3.09 -42.26
CA LEU A 833 -26.48 3.91 -41.34
C LEU A 833 -27.79 3.19 -41.00
N TYR A 834 -27.93 2.75 -39.74
CA TYR A 834 -29.19 2.23 -39.22
C TYR A 834 -30.01 3.39 -38.64
N VAL A 835 -31.29 3.46 -38.99
CA VAL A 835 -32.24 4.47 -38.51
C VAL A 835 -33.56 3.82 -38.10
N PRO A 836 -34.42 4.48 -37.30
CA PRO A 836 -35.69 3.90 -36.90
C PRO A 836 -36.61 3.68 -38.11
N VAL A 837 -37.46 2.67 -38.03
CA VAL A 837 -38.48 2.34 -39.05
C VAL A 837 -39.28 3.60 -39.47
N GLY A 838 -39.40 3.81 -40.78
CA GLY A 838 -40.09 4.96 -41.39
C GLY A 838 -39.29 6.27 -41.42
N CYS A 839 -38.01 6.27 -41.03
CA CYS A 839 -37.20 7.48 -40.96
C CYS A 839 -36.19 7.64 -42.11
N ALA A 840 -35.93 6.61 -42.93
CA ALA A 840 -34.85 6.64 -43.92
C ALA A 840 -34.94 7.83 -44.90
N ASP A 841 -36.14 8.18 -45.37
CA ASP A 841 -36.33 9.30 -46.29
C ASP A 841 -36.00 10.67 -45.68
N LYS A 842 -36.16 10.83 -44.37
CA LYS A 842 -35.74 12.07 -43.67
C LYS A 842 -34.22 12.18 -43.68
N TYR A 843 -33.52 11.10 -43.38
CA TYR A 843 -32.06 11.06 -43.38
C TYR A 843 -31.46 11.26 -44.78
N ARG A 844 -32.08 10.68 -45.83
CA ARG A 844 -31.67 10.91 -47.24
C ARG A 844 -31.76 12.36 -47.69
N LYS A 845 -32.64 13.15 -47.07
CA LYS A 845 -32.85 14.57 -47.41
C LYS A 845 -32.06 15.54 -46.52
N ALA A 846 -31.63 15.09 -45.35
CA ALA A 846 -30.95 15.94 -44.39
C ALA A 846 -29.49 16.19 -44.79
N ASN A 847 -29.03 17.43 -44.63
CA ASN A 847 -27.67 17.83 -44.95
C ASN A 847 -26.64 16.98 -44.19
N TYR A 848 -25.59 16.56 -44.89
CA TYR A 848 -24.51 15.68 -44.43
C TYR A 848 -24.93 14.22 -44.15
N TRP A 849 -26.15 13.98 -43.63
CA TRP A 849 -26.73 12.63 -43.53
C TRP A 849 -27.00 12.00 -44.89
N ASN A 850 -27.34 12.81 -45.89
CA ASN A 850 -27.53 12.39 -47.28
C ASN A 850 -26.26 11.83 -47.96
N LYS A 851 -25.09 11.90 -47.32
CA LYS A 851 -23.85 11.29 -47.83
C LYS A 851 -23.81 9.77 -47.65
N PHE A 852 -24.58 9.21 -46.71
CA PHE A 852 -24.68 7.77 -46.54
C PHE A 852 -25.47 7.14 -47.68
N THR A 853 -24.86 6.19 -48.40
CA THR A 853 -25.52 5.48 -49.50
C THR A 853 -26.26 4.23 -49.03
N ASN A 854 -25.81 3.61 -47.93
CA ASN A 854 -26.45 2.44 -47.34
C ASN A 854 -27.21 2.82 -46.06
N ILE A 855 -28.51 3.09 -46.19
CA ILE A 855 -29.40 3.43 -45.06
C ILE A 855 -30.41 2.31 -44.88
N ILE A 856 -30.39 1.66 -43.71
CA ILE A 856 -31.25 0.53 -43.35
C ILE A 856 -32.16 0.94 -42.19
N GLU A 857 -33.43 0.60 -42.30
CA GLU A 857 -34.39 0.78 -41.20
C GLU A 857 -34.39 -0.45 -40.29
N LYS A 858 -34.25 -0.26 -38.98
CA LYS A 858 -34.37 -1.34 -37.98
C LYS A 858 -35.14 -0.90 -36.74
#